data_AF-A0A3S1BLE2-F1
#
_entry.id   AF-A0A3S1BLE2-F1
#
_cell.length_a   1.000
_cell.length_b   1.000
_cell.length_c   1.000
_cell.angle_alpha   90.00
_cell.angle_beta   90.00
_cell.angle_gamma   90.00
#
_symmetry.space_group_name_H-M   'P 1'
#
loop_
_entity.id
_entity.type
_entity.pdbx_description
1 polymer ?
#
loop_
_entity_poly.entity_id
_entity_poly.type
_entity_poly.pdbx_seq_one_letter_code
_entity_poly.pdbx_strand_id
1 'polypeptide(L)'
;MKVFLFPGQGAQLRGMGGDLFAKYPEITEAAGNIMGYDMSLLCLRDPERLLNQTQYTQPALFLVNVLTYLDRIERESRPDCVLGHSLGEYAALFAAGAYSFETGMRLVKKRGELMSNVKNGTMAAVLGLNIDQTTNILCTHFNTLDIANYNSAEQIVISGPRDDINRAEKVFVAEGARLYLPLNVSGAFHSRYMNDVATEFSAYLADFAFLPLQIPVIANTTATDYTGSNIADILIQQLTNPVKWYDSVSGLIHLGCRDFSEIGPGEVLTKIQQFIEQRPAPDRTTNTISHDQKQHSTIVIEPEQLGAFAFRKTYNVKYAYVAGAMVHGIASRELVVKMGRAGMLSYFGTGGLKKNEIESAIIDIQQQLKNEEPYGFNLLNGSRERDMVDLFIKYKVKCIEAAAYMDISEELVRIRLTGLKRNDDGTIQLPVCIMAKISRPEVSAAFLSPPPERLIRKLLTENVITAEEAALGRSIPMADDICVEADSGGHTDHGVSFALVPTIIRQRDEYMKKYGYLRVVRVGAAGGIGTPEAAAAAFVLGADFILTGSVNQCTVEAGMSDVVKDILQRINVQDTTYAPAGDMFEIGAKAQVLKRGVLFPARANWLFDLYQYYASLEEINETVKQELQERVFKRSFEEVYKDVEAHYSWSGRENTIHTPKQKMACIFKWYFGHTLRQTIKGVEEFRTDFQVQTGPAMGAFNQWVKGTHLESWHNRHVDDIAVRIMKDAADILTFRINSYLYE
;
A
#
# COMPACT_ATOMS: atom_id res chain seq x y z
N MET A 1 -10.78 -35.75 16.38
CA MET A 1 -11.03 -34.46 17.05
C MET A 1 -12.53 -34.23 17.13
N LYS A 2 -13.02 -33.91 18.34
CA LYS A 2 -14.40 -33.59 18.68
C LYS A 2 -14.65 -32.10 18.46
N VAL A 3 -15.70 -31.78 17.72
CA VAL A 3 -16.07 -30.40 17.36
C VAL A 3 -17.48 -30.11 17.83
N PHE A 4 -17.66 -29.03 18.59
CA PHE A 4 -18.99 -28.57 18.97
C PHE A 4 -19.48 -27.42 18.06
N LEU A 5 -20.68 -27.58 17.54
CA LEU A 5 -21.36 -26.64 16.65
C LEU A 5 -22.47 -25.91 17.41
N PHE A 6 -22.40 -24.58 17.48
CA PHE A 6 -23.41 -23.77 18.17
C PHE A 6 -24.39 -23.14 17.18
N PRO A 7 -25.69 -23.46 17.22
CA PRO A 7 -26.66 -22.93 16.28
C PRO A 7 -26.97 -21.46 16.53
N GLY A 8 -27.24 -20.75 15.43
CA GLY A 8 -27.70 -19.36 15.43
C GLY A 8 -29.21 -19.23 15.24
N GLN A 9 -29.62 -18.01 14.88
CA GLN A 9 -31.03 -17.69 14.60
C GLN A 9 -31.57 -18.55 13.46
N GLY A 10 -32.75 -19.14 13.69
CA GLY A 10 -33.36 -20.18 12.85
C GLY A 10 -33.53 -21.51 13.59
N ALA A 11 -32.78 -21.73 14.68
CA ALA A 11 -32.85 -22.94 15.49
C ALA A 11 -33.81 -22.83 16.69
N GLN A 12 -34.33 -21.63 16.99
CA GLN A 12 -35.21 -21.43 18.13
C GLN A 12 -36.55 -22.17 17.94
N LEU A 13 -37.03 -22.81 18.99
CA LEU A 13 -38.37 -23.38 19.05
C LEU A 13 -38.94 -23.24 20.46
N ARG A 14 -40.26 -23.07 20.54
CA ARG A 14 -40.96 -23.13 21.84
C ARG A 14 -40.74 -24.49 22.48
N GLY A 15 -40.38 -24.51 23.76
CA GLY A 15 -40.02 -25.70 24.52
C GLY A 15 -38.51 -25.97 24.57
N MET A 16 -37.68 -25.18 23.88
CA MET A 16 -36.23 -25.31 23.97
C MET A 16 -35.70 -25.06 25.38
N GLY A 17 -34.59 -25.70 25.74
CA GLY A 17 -34.00 -25.64 27.07
C GLY A 17 -34.60 -26.63 28.07
N GLY A 18 -35.88 -26.98 27.96
CA GLY A 18 -36.51 -28.04 28.77
C GLY A 18 -36.17 -27.95 30.26
N ASP A 19 -35.68 -29.06 30.82
CA ASP A 19 -35.32 -29.16 32.24
C ASP A 19 -34.00 -28.42 32.60
N LEU A 20 -33.25 -27.90 31.62
CA LEU A 20 -31.97 -27.22 31.85
C LEU A 20 -32.13 -25.95 32.69
N PHE A 21 -33.24 -25.23 32.54
CA PHE A 21 -33.50 -24.04 33.37
C PHE A 21 -33.63 -24.37 34.85
N ALA A 22 -34.30 -25.49 35.16
CA ALA A 22 -34.45 -25.98 36.53
C ALA A 22 -33.14 -26.56 37.07
N LYS A 23 -32.31 -27.16 36.21
CA LYS A 23 -31.00 -27.70 36.56
C LYS A 23 -29.96 -26.59 36.87
N TYR A 24 -30.03 -25.46 36.16
CA TYR A 24 -29.11 -24.32 36.32
C TYR A 24 -29.86 -23.04 36.74
N PRO A 25 -30.41 -23.00 37.96
CA PRO A 25 -31.25 -21.88 38.42
C PRO A 25 -30.47 -20.57 38.50
N GLU A 26 -29.20 -20.59 38.92
CA GLU A 26 -28.38 -19.39 39.09
C GLU A 26 -28.09 -18.69 37.75
N ILE A 27 -27.75 -19.46 36.71
CA ILE A 27 -27.52 -18.93 35.35
C ILE A 27 -28.83 -18.40 34.76
N THR A 28 -29.93 -19.13 34.99
CA THR A 28 -31.27 -18.73 34.52
C THR A 28 -31.72 -17.43 35.18
N GLU A 29 -31.50 -17.27 36.49
CA GLU A 29 -31.79 -16.06 37.24
C GLU A 29 -30.93 -14.88 36.79
N ALA A 30 -29.61 -15.09 36.62
CA ALA A 30 -28.70 -14.07 36.10
C ALA A 30 -29.13 -13.60 34.70
N ALA A 31 -29.55 -14.51 33.82
CA ALA A 31 -30.11 -14.17 32.52
C ALA A 31 -31.36 -13.30 32.65
N GLY A 32 -32.30 -13.71 33.51
CA GLY A 32 -33.53 -12.96 33.78
C GLY A 32 -33.26 -11.55 34.32
N ASN A 33 -32.30 -11.42 35.22
CA ASN A 33 -31.88 -10.13 35.78
C ASN A 33 -31.26 -9.19 34.73
N ILE A 34 -30.43 -9.72 33.82
CA ILE A 34 -29.84 -8.94 32.73
C ILE A 34 -30.89 -8.53 31.69
N MET A 35 -31.83 -9.43 31.38
CA MET A 35 -32.83 -9.21 30.33
C MET A 35 -34.03 -8.39 30.81
N GLY A 36 -34.37 -8.47 32.10
CA GLY A 36 -35.53 -7.80 32.70
C GLY A 36 -36.84 -8.56 32.52
N TYR A 37 -36.80 -9.83 32.13
CA TYR A 37 -37.97 -10.70 31.96
C TYR A 37 -37.59 -12.17 32.15
N ASP A 38 -38.59 -13.04 32.34
CA ASP A 38 -38.38 -14.47 32.56
C ASP A 38 -37.99 -15.18 31.24
N MET A 39 -36.70 -15.45 31.11
CA MET A 39 -36.12 -16.15 29.96
C MET A 39 -36.62 -17.59 29.84
N SER A 40 -36.92 -18.26 30.96
CA SER A 40 -37.43 -19.64 30.94
C SER A 40 -38.86 -19.67 30.41
N LEU A 41 -39.71 -18.72 30.81
CA LEU A 41 -41.06 -18.57 30.31
C LEU A 41 -41.08 -18.28 28.80
N LEU A 42 -40.19 -17.40 28.33
CA LEU A 42 -39.99 -17.10 26.91
C LEU A 42 -39.61 -18.37 26.13
N CYS A 43 -38.61 -19.12 26.59
CA CYS A 43 -38.12 -20.30 25.86
C CYS A 43 -39.10 -21.48 25.89
N LEU A 44 -39.72 -21.75 27.05
CA LEU A 44 -40.57 -22.93 27.25
C LEU A 44 -41.99 -22.76 26.72
N ARG A 45 -42.57 -21.56 26.88
CA ARG A 45 -44.00 -21.33 26.60
C ARG A 45 -44.26 -20.24 25.57
N ASP A 46 -43.40 -19.23 25.48
CA ASP A 46 -43.52 -18.09 24.55
C ASP A 46 -44.96 -17.51 24.47
N PRO A 47 -45.60 -17.16 25.60
CA PRO A 47 -47.02 -16.79 25.63
C PRO A 47 -47.33 -15.56 24.77
N GLU A 48 -46.37 -14.64 24.65
CA GLU A 48 -46.48 -13.39 23.90
C GLU A 48 -45.97 -13.50 22.45
N ARG A 49 -45.53 -14.69 22.01
CA ARG A 49 -44.98 -14.94 20.66
C ARG A 49 -43.79 -14.04 20.31
N LEU A 50 -42.93 -13.77 21.28
CA LEU A 50 -41.78 -12.89 21.17
C LEU A 50 -40.54 -13.65 20.67
N LEU A 51 -40.48 -14.97 20.82
CA LEU A 51 -39.28 -15.76 20.54
C LEU A 51 -38.75 -15.64 19.10
N ASN A 52 -39.59 -15.24 18.14
CA ASN A 52 -39.20 -15.01 16.73
C ASN A 52 -38.80 -13.57 16.40
N GLN A 53 -38.74 -12.67 17.39
CA GLN A 53 -38.24 -11.32 17.22
C GLN A 53 -36.76 -11.27 17.59
N THR A 54 -35.91 -10.75 16.71
CA THR A 54 -34.43 -10.78 16.80
C THR A 54 -33.88 -10.40 18.18
N GLN A 55 -34.42 -9.37 18.84
CA GLN A 55 -33.96 -8.92 20.15
C GLN A 55 -34.26 -9.90 21.30
N TYR A 56 -35.21 -10.81 21.12
CA TYR A 56 -35.52 -11.90 22.04
C TYR A 56 -34.91 -13.23 21.60
N THR A 57 -34.88 -13.50 20.29
CA THR A 57 -34.30 -14.72 19.72
C THR A 57 -32.82 -14.87 20.08
N GLN A 58 -32.04 -13.78 19.94
CA GLN A 58 -30.60 -13.86 20.12
C GLN A 58 -30.17 -14.19 21.57
N PRO A 59 -30.67 -13.48 22.60
CA PRO A 59 -30.37 -13.83 23.99
C PRO A 59 -30.91 -15.20 24.39
N ALA A 60 -32.09 -15.60 23.91
CA ALA A 60 -32.69 -16.89 24.22
C ALA A 60 -31.85 -18.06 23.69
N LEU A 61 -31.40 -17.97 22.44
CA LEU A 61 -30.53 -18.98 21.83
C LEU A 61 -29.16 -19.05 22.51
N PHE A 62 -28.55 -17.91 22.81
CA PHE A 62 -27.28 -17.90 23.55
C PHE A 62 -27.41 -18.60 24.91
N LEU A 63 -28.45 -18.27 25.68
CA LEU A 63 -28.71 -18.91 26.97
C LEU A 63 -28.87 -20.43 26.84
N VAL A 64 -29.73 -20.89 25.93
CA VAL A 64 -29.97 -22.33 25.75
C VAL A 64 -28.72 -23.05 25.26
N ASN A 65 -27.95 -22.44 24.35
CA ASN A 65 -26.67 -22.99 23.89
C ASN A 65 -25.67 -23.12 25.05
N VAL A 66 -25.56 -22.11 25.92
CA VAL A 66 -24.71 -22.16 27.11
C VAL A 66 -25.15 -23.26 28.08
N LEU A 67 -26.45 -23.34 28.42
CA LEU A 67 -26.96 -24.36 29.32
C LEU A 67 -26.74 -25.78 28.78
N THR A 68 -26.93 -25.96 27.46
CA THR A 68 -26.70 -27.24 26.79
C THR A 68 -25.22 -27.61 26.78
N TYR A 69 -24.33 -26.63 26.57
CA TYR A 69 -22.88 -26.84 26.64
C TYR A 69 -22.45 -27.27 28.03
N LEU A 70 -22.90 -26.57 29.08
CA LEU A 70 -22.58 -26.89 30.47
C LEU A 70 -23.05 -28.31 30.84
N ASP A 71 -24.28 -28.68 30.46
CA ASP A 71 -24.80 -30.04 30.67
C ASP A 71 -24.01 -31.11 29.93
N ARG A 72 -23.52 -30.80 28.72
CA ARG A 72 -22.73 -31.71 27.92
C ARG A 72 -21.36 -31.96 28.53
N ILE A 73 -20.64 -30.91 28.92
CA ILE A 73 -19.26 -31.04 29.46
C ILE A 73 -19.22 -31.59 30.89
N GLU A 74 -20.34 -31.62 31.61
CA GLU A 74 -20.45 -32.36 32.88
C GLU A 74 -20.38 -33.89 32.67
N ARG A 75 -20.76 -34.36 31.48
CA ARG A 75 -20.91 -35.79 31.17
C ARG A 75 -19.86 -36.31 30.19
N GLU A 76 -19.19 -35.41 29.49
CA GLU A 76 -18.25 -35.71 28.42
C GLU A 76 -16.98 -34.87 28.51
N SER A 77 -15.91 -35.33 27.84
CA SER A 77 -14.71 -34.51 27.64
C SER A 77 -15.03 -33.23 26.86
N ARG A 78 -14.29 -32.16 27.16
CA ARG A 78 -14.32 -30.90 26.41
C ARG A 78 -14.02 -31.14 24.92
N PRO A 79 -14.58 -30.31 24.01
CA PRO A 79 -14.29 -30.41 22.59
C PRO A 79 -12.86 -29.95 22.28
N ASP A 80 -12.32 -30.44 21.16
CA ASP A 80 -11.02 -30.02 20.64
C ASP A 80 -11.11 -28.69 19.87
N CYS A 81 -12.30 -28.37 19.35
CA CYS A 81 -12.57 -27.15 18.61
C CYS A 81 -14.06 -26.80 18.73
N VAL A 82 -14.38 -25.51 18.69
CA VAL A 82 -15.75 -25.02 18.68
C VAL A 82 -15.97 -24.04 17.54
N LEU A 83 -17.19 -23.99 17.03
CA LEU A 83 -17.62 -22.95 16.11
C LEU A 83 -19.12 -22.75 16.23
N GLY A 84 -19.59 -21.55 15.90
CA GLY A 84 -21.00 -21.26 15.94
C GLY A 84 -21.45 -20.47 14.74
N HIS A 85 -22.69 -20.69 14.31
CA HIS A 85 -23.23 -20.05 13.12
C HIS A 85 -23.84 -18.70 13.49
N SER A 86 -23.29 -17.61 12.96
CA SER A 86 -23.70 -16.23 13.26
C SER A 86 -23.73 -15.97 14.77
N LEU A 87 -24.92 -15.81 15.36
CA LEU A 87 -25.10 -15.69 16.80
C LEU A 87 -24.42 -16.81 17.60
N GLY A 88 -24.41 -18.03 17.08
CA GLY A 88 -23.80 -19.17 17.76
C GLY A 88 -22.31 -18.95 18.08
N GLU A 89 -21.63 -18.08 17.33
CA GLU A 89 -20.21 -17.75 17.57
C GLU A 89 -19.99 -17.16 18.97
N TYR A 90 -20.99 -16.46 19.53
CA TYR A 90 -20.93 -15.96 20.91
C TYR A 90 -20.94 -17.11 21.93
N ALA A 91 -21.78 -18.14 21.71
CA ALA A 91 -21.78 -19.33 22.57
C ALA A 91 -20.47 -20.12 22.43
N ALA A 92 -19.89 -20.17 21.22
CA ALA A 92 -18.58 -20.78 20.99
C ALA A 92 -17.46 -20.04 21.74
N LEU A 93 -17.45 -18.71 21.71
CA LEU A 93 -16.51 -17.88 22.47
C LEU A 93 -16.67 -18.04 23.98
N PHE A 94 -17.91 -18.14 24.49
CA PHE A 94 -18.16 -18.48 25.89
C PHE A 94 -17.59 -19.86 26.24
N ALA A 95 -17.86 -20.88 25.43
CA ALA A 95 -17.36 -22.24 25.64
C ALA A 95 -15.82 -22.31 25.63
N ALA A 96 -15.17 -21.44 24.84
CA ALA A 96 -13.72 -21.28 24.81
C ALA A 96 -13.16 -20.41 25.94
N GLY A 97 -13.99 -19.85 26.81
CA GLY A 97 -13.57 -19.06 27.96
C GLY A 97 -13.22 -17.60 27.66
N ALA A 98 -13.68 -17.05 26.53
CA ALA A 98 -13.40 -15.67 26.13
C ALA A 98 -13.96 -14.63 27.12
N TYR A 99 -15.04 -14.97 27.83
CA TYR A 99 -15.72 -14.07 28.77
C TYR A 99 -16.65 -14.83 29.73
N SER A 100 -17.10 -14.12 30.77
CA SER A 100 -18.13 -14.59 31.71
C SER A 100 -19.50 -14.72 31.05
N PHE A 101 -20.39 -15.51 31.66
CA PHE A 101 -21.75 -15.69 31.18
C PHE A 101 -22.50 -14.35 31.07
N GLU A 102 -22.37 -13.49 32.08
CA GLU A 102 -23.02 -12.19 32.16
C GLU A 102 -22.54 -11.24 31.07
N THR A 103 -21.23 -11.25 30.77
CA THR A 103 -20.69 -10.51 29.63
C THR A 103 -21.29 -11.01 28.33
N GLY A 104 -21.29 -12.33 28.10
CA GLY A 104 -21.90 -12.93 26.92
C GLY A 104 -23.37 -12.52 26.74
N MET A 105 -24.17 -12.62 27.81
CA MET A 105 -25.57 -12.19 27.84
C MET A 105 -25.74 -10.71 27.49
N ARG A 106 -24.91 -9.82 28.04
CA ARG A 106 -24.95 -8.39 27.72
C ARG A 106 -24.61 -8.10 26.26
N LEU A 107 -23.59 -8.78 25.73
CA LEU A 107 -23.19 -8.64 24.32
C LEU A 107 -24.32 -9.08 23.38
N VAL A 108 -24.91 -10.26 23.58
CA VAL A 108 -25.99 -10.76 22.71
C VAL A 108 -27.29 -9.98 22.89
N LYS A 109 -27.56 -9.44 24.10
CA LYS A 109 -28.66 -8.50 24.34
C LYS A 109 -28.48 -7.26 23.46
N LYS A 110 -27.32 -6.62 23.54
CA LYS A 110 -27.06 -5.39 22.77
C LYS A 110 -27.05 -5.65 21.27
N ARG A 111 -26.42 -6.75 20.83
CA ARG A 111 -26.43 -7.17 19.43
C ARG A 111 -27.85 -7.39 18.92
N GLY A 112 -28.67 -8.16 19.64
CA GLY A 112 -30.06 -8.42 19.28
C GLY A 112 -30.89 -7.15 19.19
N GLU A 113 -30.75 -6.23 20.16
CA GLU A 113 -31.38 -4.92 20.16
C GLU A 113 -31.01 -4.10 18.92
N LEU A 114 -29.72 -3.89 18.67
CA LEU A 114 -29.25 -3.09 17.54
C LEU A 114 -29.67 -3.69 16.20
N MET A 115 -29.53 -5.02 16.04
CA MET A 115 -29.94 -5.71 14.81
C MET A 115 -31.46 -5.68 14.60
N SER A 116 -32.26 -5.67 15.66
CA SER A 116 -33.72 -5.55 15.56
C SER A 116 -34.19 -4.18 15.07
N ASN A 117 -33.39 -3.13 15.30
CA ASN A 117 -33.72 -1.76 14.91
C ASN A 117 -33.55 -1.49 13.41
N VAL A 118 -32.82 -2.35 12.69
CA VAL A 118 -32.64 -2.23 11.24
C VAL A 118 -33.98 -2.47 10.54
N LYS A 119 -34.39 -1.51 9.70
CA LYS A 119 -35.66 -1.55 8.96
C LYS A 119 -35.42 -1.79 7.47
N ASN A 120 -36.48 -2.17 6.77
CA ASN A 120 -36.55 -2.27 5.30
C ASN A 120 -35.61 -3.30 4.64
N GLY A 121 -34.86 -4.08 5.42
CA GLY A 121 -34.06 -5.21 4.95
C GLY A 121 -34.72 -6.55 5.21
N THR A 122 -34.26 -7.59 4.52
CA THR A 122 -34.58 -9.00 4.81
C THR A 122 -33.52 -9.91 4.20
N MET A 123 -33.68 -11.22 4.35
CA MET A 123 -32.79 -12.24 3.79
C MET A 123 -33.59 -13.32 3.06
N ALA A 124 -32.95 -14.06 2.16
CA ALA A 124 -33.50 -15.25 1.52
C ALA A 124 -32.44 -16.33 1.32
N ALA A 125 -32.83 -17.60 1.52
CA ALA A 125 -32.00 -18.75 1.20
C ALA A 125 -32.23 -19.19 -0.25
N VAL A 126 -31.13 -19.40 -0.97
CA VAL A 126 -31.07 -19.88 -2.35
C VAL A 126 -30.44 -21.27 -2.33
N LEU A 127 -31.16 -22.27 -2.82
CA LEU A 127 -30.71 -23.65 -2.88
C LEU A 127 -30.59 -24.13 -4.33
N GLY A 128 -29.54 -24.90 -4.61
CA GLY A 128 -29.29 -25.55 -5.90
C GLY A 128 -28.40 -24.76 -6.86
N LEU A 129 -27.90 -23.59 -6.44
CA LEU A 129 -26.91 -22.81 -7.17
C LEU A 129 -25.64 -22.67 -6.35
N ASN A 130 -24.49 -22.73 -7.01
CA ASN A 130 -23.20 -22.56 -6.37
C ASN A 130 -22.83 -21.07 -6.19
N ILE A 131 -21.67 -20.84 -5.58
CA ILE A 131 -21.15 -19.49 -5.25
C ILE A 131 -20.97 -18.64 -6.51
N ASP A 132 -20.36 -19.19 -7.56
CA ASP A 132 -20.06 -18.46 -8.78
C ASP A 132 -21.34 -18.09 -9.53
N GLN A 133 -22.29 -19.03 -9.63
CA GLN A 133 -23.60 -18.80 -10.24
C GLN A 133 -24.37 -17.71 -9.49
N THR A 134 -24.43 -17.82 -8.16
CA THR A 134 -25.13 -16.83 -7.32
C THR A 134 -24.50 -15.45 -7.45
N THR A 135 -23.16 -15.38 -7.43
CA THR A 135 -22.42 -14.12 -7.59
C THR A 135 -22.70 -13.50 -8.96
N ASN A 136 -22.69 -14.30 -10.04
CA ASN A 136 -22.98 -13.82 -11.39
C ASN A 136 -24.41 -13.26 -11.52
N ILE A 137 -25.40 -13.93 -10.93
CA ILE A 137 -26.79 -13.45 -10.91
C ILE A 137 -26.89 -12.11 -10.18
N LEU A 138 -26.25 -11.99 -9.01
CA LEU A 138 -26.23 -10.73 -8.25
C LEU A 138 -25.55 -9.60 -9.03
N CYS A 139 -24.37 -9.84 -9.60
CA CYS A 139 -23.65 -8.84 -10.40
C CYS A 139 -24.45 -8.39 -11.64
N THR A 140 -25.22 -9.29 -12.24
CA THR A 140 -25.99 -9.01 -13.46
C THR A 140 -27.31 -8.30 -13.18
N HIS A 141 -28.01 -8.68 -12.10
CA HIS A 141 -29.40 -8.28 -11.87
C HIS A 141 -29.62 -7.44 -10.60
N PHE A 142 -28.76 -7.53 -9.59
CA PHE A 142 -29.01 -6.96 -8.26
C PHE A 142 -27.73 -6.45 -7.56
N ASN A 143 -27.36 -5.20 -7.85
CA ASN A 143 -26.20 -4.53 -7.21
C ASN A 143 -26.44 -4.09 -5.74
N THR A 144 -27.68 -4.19 -5.27
CA THR A 144 -28.15 -3.83 -3.92
C THR A 144 -28.19 -5.01 -2.96
N LEU A 145 -27.98 -6.24 -3.44
CA LEU A 145 -28.03 -7.46 -2.65
C LEU A 145 -26.61 -7.97 -2.38
N ASP A 146 -26.37 -8.41 -1.15
CA ASP A 146 -25.11 -9.00 -0.71
C ASP A 146 -25.31 -10.48 -0.36
N ILE A 147 -24.25 -11.29 -0.50
CA ILE A 147 -24.23 -12.63 0.08
C ILE A 147 -23.98 -12.52 1.58
N ALA A 148 -24.87 -13.09 2.38
CA ALA A 148 -24.83 -13.08 3.84
C ALA A 148 -24.27 -14.37 4.45
N ASN A 149 -24.51 -15.52 3.82
CA ASN A 149 -23.99 -16.80 4.30
C ASN A 149 -23.63 -17.72 3.14
N TYR A 150 -22.47 -18.37 3.26
CA TYR A 150 -22.10 -19.53 2.47
C TYR A 150 -22.33 -20.76 3.37
N ASN A 151 -23.51 -21.39 3.31
CA ASN A 151 -23.86 -22.49 4.21
C ASN A 151 -23.36 -23.85 3.70
N SER A 152 -23.42 -24.09 2.40
CA SER A 152 -22.84 -25.27 1.74
C SER A 152 -22.53 -24.97 0.27
N ALA A 153 -22.03 -25.96 -0.48
CA ALA A 153 -21.72 -25.84 -1.90
C ALA A 153 -22.87 -25.25 -2.75
N GLU A 154 -24.11 -25.51 -2.35
CA GLU A 154 -25.32 -25.13 -3.09
C GLU A 154 -26.42 -24.55 -2.18
N GLN A 155 -26.07 -24.07 -0.98
CA GLN A 155 -26.98 -23.37 -0.09
C GLN A 155 -26.35 -22.04 0.32
N ILE A 156 -26.86 -20.95 -0.25
CA ILE A 156 -26.37 -19.59 -0.04
C ILE A 156 -27.49 -18.74 0.50
N VAL A 157 -27.19 -17.81 1.39
CA VAL A 157 -28.15 -16.80 1.86
C VAL A 157 -27.76 -15.46 1.31
N ILE A 158 -28.72 -14.75 0.73
CA ILE A 158 -28.58 -13.37 0.26
C ILE A 158 -29.37 -12.43 1.15
N SER A 159 -28.95 -11.17 1.21
CA SER A 159 -29.56 -10.15 2.06
C SER A 159 -29.55 -8.78 1.38
N GLY A 160 -30.53 -7.95 1.71
CA GLY A 160 -30.62 -6.59 1.21
C GLY A 160 -32.01 -5.99 1.36
N PRO A 161 -32.36 -4.96 0.58
CA PRO A 161 -33.68 -4.33 0.64
C PRO A 161 -34.78 -5.35 0.39
N ARG A 162 -35.87 -5.26 1.16
CA ARG A 162 -36.98 -6.23 1.11
C ARG A 162 -37.58 -6.38 -0.27
N ASP A 163 -37.76 -5.27 -0.97
CA ASP A 163 -38.31 -5.29 -2.33
C ASP A 163 -37.39 -6.00 -3.32
N ASP A 164 -36.08 -5.86 -3.15
CA ASP A 164 -35.10 -6.50 -4.03
C ASP A 164 -35.01 -7.99 -3.75
N ILE A 165 -35.05 -8.42 -2.49
CA ILE A 165 -35.16 -9.83 -2.11
C ILE A 165 -36.46 -10.45 -2.67
N ASN A 166 -37.58 -9.73 -2.66
CA ASN A 166 -38.83 -10.23 -3.24
C ASN A 166 -38.75 -10.32 -4.77
N ARG A 167 -38.09 -9.36 -5.44
CA ARG A 167 -37.90 -9.40 -6.91
C ARG A 167 -36.92 -10.50 -7.33
N ALA A 168 -35.92 -10.77 -6.51
CA ALA A 168 -34.87 -11.75 -6.79
C ALA A 168 -35.41 -13.17 -6.94
N GLU A 169 -36.49 -13.54 -6.24
CA GLU A 169 -37.11 -14.88 -6.32
C GLU A 169 -37.32 -15.34 -7.78
N LYS A 170 -37.96 -14.51 -8.60
CA LYS A 170 -38.27 -14.85 -9.99
C LYS A 170 -37.01 -15.05 -10.83
N VAL A 171 -35.98 -14.24 -10.61
CA VAL A 171 -34.71 -14.30 -11.35
C VAL A 171 -33.94 -15.55 -10.95
N PHE A 172 -33.77 -15.80 -9.65
CA PHE A 172 -33.05 -16.97 -9.16
C PHE A 172 -33.71 -18.28 -9.60
N VAL A 173 -35.05 -18.37 -9.56
CA VAL A 173 -35.78 -19.54 -10.05
C VAL A 173 -35.60 -19.72 -11.56
N ALA A 174 -35.62 -18.64 -12.35
CA ALA A 174 -35.39 -18.71 -13.79
C ALA A 174 -33.96 -19.14 -14.16
N GLU A 175 -32.97 -18.74 -13.36
CA GLU A 175 -31.56 -19.08 -13.51
C GLU A 175 -31.20 -20.46 -12.91
N GLY A 176 -32.20 -21.24 -12.48
CA GLY A 176 -32.03 -22.64 -12.09
C GLY A 176 -31.91 -22.91 -10.59
N ALA A 177 -32.23 -21.95 -9.72
CA ALA A 177 -32.38 -22.24 -8.29
C ALA A 177 -33.50 -23.25 -8.05
N ARG A 178 -33.19 -24.35 -7.35
CA ARG A 178 -34.16 -25.39 -6.98
C ARG A 178 -35.19 -24.87 -5.99
N LEU A 179 -34.77 -24.03 -5.05
CA LEU A 179 -35.64 -23.41 -4.06
C LEU A 179 -35.11 -22.02 -3.69
N TYR A 180 -36.04 -21.07 -3.60
CA TYR A 180 -35.81 -19.74 -3.06
C TYR A 180 -36.75 -19.54 -1.87
N LEU A 181 -36.21 -19.26 -0.69
CA LEU A 181 -36.98 -19.18 0.55
C LEU A 181 -36.68 -17.88 1.30
N PRO A 182 -37.62 -16.92 1.31
CA PRO A 182 -37.52 -15.74 2.17
C PRO A 182 -37.42 -16.13 3.65
N LEU A 183 -36.49 -15.53 4.37
CA LEU A 183 -36.27 -15.80 5.79
C LEU A 183 -37.05 -14.81 6.65
N ASN A 184 -37.61 -15.30 7.76
CA ASN A 184 -38.36 -14.50 8.72
C ASN A 184 -37.41 -13.72 9.65
N VAL A 185 -36.80 -12.66 9.12
CA VAL A 185 -35.88 -11.77 9.82
C VAL A 185 -36.22 -10.30 9.56
N SER A 186 -35.86 -9.44 10.51
CA SER A 186 -36.21 -8.01 10.48
C SER A 186 -35.30 -7.15 9.60
N GLY A 187 -34.08 -7.61 9.30
CA GLY A 187 -33.05 -6.83 8.62
C GLY A 187 -32.21 -7.64 7.63
N ALA A 188 -31.37 -6.93 6.87
CA ALA A 188 -30.40 -7.49 5.93
C ALA A 188 -29.08 -7.78 6.65
N PHE A 189 -29.05 -8.83 7.47
CA PHE A 189 -27.87 -9.14 8.29
C PHE A 189 -26.69 -9.65 7.47
N HIS A 190 -25.46 -9.47 7.99
CA HIS A 190 -24.21 -9.87 7.32
C HIS A 190 -23.99 -9.17 5.97
N SER A 191 -24.27 -7.87 5.92
CA SER A 191 -24.24 -7.07 4.68
C SER A 191 -23.81 -5.63 4.92
N ARG A 192 -23.65 -4.87 3.82
CA ARG A 192 -23.37 -3.43 3.89
C ARG A 192 -24.42 -2.62 4.66
N TYR A 193 -25.63 -3.14 4.82
CA TYR A 193 -26.72 -2.46 5.55
C TYR A 193 -26.56 -2.54 7.08
N MET A 194 -25.51 -3.21 7.56
CA MET A 194 -25.20 -3.34 8.98
C MET A 194 -24.07 -2.40 9.45
N ASN A 195 -23.53 -1.52 8.59
CA ASN A 195 -22.41 -0.64 8.94
C ASN A 195 -22.71 0.29 10.13
N ASP A 196 -23.91 0.86 10.19
CA ASP A 196 -24.32 1.74 11.30
C ASP A 196 -24.40 0.95 12.61
N VAL A 197 -25.01 -0.25 12.57
CA VAL A 197 -25.08 -1.17 13.70
C VAL A 197 -23.69 -1.62 14.14
N ALA A 198 -22.78 -1.90 13.21
CA ALA A 198 -21.39 -2.27 13.52
C ALA A 198 -20.64 -1.14 14.22
N THR A 199 -20.89 0.11 13.84
CA THR A 199 -20.32 1.30 14.50
C THR A 199 -20.84 1.44 15.92
N GLU A 200 -22.15 1.34 16.12
CA GLU A 200 -22.76 1.40 17.47
C GLU A 200 -22.32 0.23 18.36
N PHE A 201 -22.21 -0.98 17.80
CA PHE A 201 -21.77 -2.15 18.53
C PHE A 201 -20.28 -2.10 18.88
N SER A 202 -19.44 -1.54 18.00
CA SER A 202 -18.02 -1.29 18.28
C SER A 202 -17.83 -0.37 19.49
N ALA A 203 -18.59 0.73 19.56
CA ALA A 203 -18.57 1.62 20.71
C ALA A 203 -18.97 0.91 22.02
N TYR A 204 -19.92 -0.02 21.96
CA TYR A 204 -20.33 -0.82 23.12
C TYR A 204 -19.27 -1.86 23.52
N LEU A 205 -18.61 -2.49 22.53
CA LEU A 205 -17.57 -3.50 22.77
C LEU A 205 -16.32 -2.93 23.45
N ALA A 206 -16.04 -1.63 23.29
CA ALA A 206 -14.90 -0.97 23.90
C ALA A 206 -14.88 -1.06 25.45
N ASP A 207 -16.04 -1.27 26.08
CA ASP A 207 -16.16 -1.42 27.54
C ASP A 207 -15.88 -2.85 28.04
N PHE A 208 -15.55 -3.79 27.14
CA PHE A 208 -15.34 -5.20 27.47
C PHE A 208 -13.92 -5.65 27.16
N ALA A 209 -13.36 -6.47 28.05
CA ALA A 209 -12.11 -7.18 27.84
C ALA A 209 -12.39 -8.66 27.58
N PHE A 210 -11.69 -9.22 26.60
CA PHE A 210 -11.77 -10.63 26.25
C PHE A 210 -10.55 -11.38 26.81
N LEU A 211 -10.81 -12.57 27.36
CA LEU A 211 -9.78 -13.46 27.87
C LEU A 211 -9.20 -14.34 26.76
N PRO A 212 -7.96 -14.83 26.92
CA PRO A 212 -7.39 -15.83 26.01
C PRO A 212 -8.26 -17.08 25.89
N LEU A 213 -8.46 -17.56 24.67
CA LEU A 213 -9.26 -18.74 24.37
C LEU A 213 -8.54 -20.01 24.83
N GLN A 214 -9.27 -20.88 25.53
CA GLN A 214 -8.79 -22.19 26.01
C GLN A 214 -9.10 -23.31 25.02
N ILE A 215 -10.03 -23.08 24.08
CA ILE A 215 -10.43 -24.01 23.03
C ILE A 215 -10.39 -23.21 21.72
N PRO A 216 -9.79 -23.75 20.63
CA PRO A 216 -9.86 -23.11 19.32
C PRO A 216 -11.30 -22.81 18.91
N VAL A 217 -11.55 -21.56 18.49
CA VAL A 217 -12.84 -21.10 17.95
C VAL A 217 -12.64 -20.78 16.49
N ILE A 218 -13.44 -21.33 15.56
CA ILE A 218 -13.39 -20.92 14.14
C ILE A 218 -14.29 -19.71 13.90
N ALA A 219 -13.69 -18.62 13.40
CA ALA A 219 -14.35 -17.36 13.14
C ALA A 219 -15.20 -17.39 11.86
N ASN A 220 -16.38 -16.76 11.92
CA ASN A 220 -17.33 -16.79 10.80
C ASN A 220 -16.84 -16.05 9.54
N THR A 221 -16.08 -14.96 9.69
CA THR A 221 -15.69 -14.08 8.58
C THR A 221 -14.42 -14.54 7.87
N THR A 222 -13.50 -15.19 8.60
CA THR A 222 -12.21 -15.65 8.06
C THR A 222 -12.22 -17.14 7.72
N ALA A 223 -13.12 -17.93 8.34
CA ALA A 223 -13.10 -19.40 8.31
C ALA A 223 -11.81 -20.02 8.88
N THR A 224 -11.10 -19.29 9.73
CA THR A 224 -9.90 -19.73 10.46
C THR A 224 -10.12 -19.56 11.95
N ASP A 225 -9.22 -20.08 12.78
CA ASP A 225 -9.32 -19.83 14.22
C ASP A 225 -9.08 -18.35 14.57
N TYR A 226 -9.38 -17.96 15.82
CA TYR A 226 -9.17 -16.61 16.35
C TYR A 226 -7.69 -16.26 16.61
N THR A 227 -6.72 -17.10 16.19
CA THR A 227 -5.29 -16.89 16.45
C THR A 227 -4.78 -15.60 15.80
N GLY A 228 -4.11 -14.75 16.58
CA GLY A 228 -3.55 -13.48 16.10
C GLY A 228 -4.58 -12.38 15.81
N SER A 229 -5.87 -12.61 16.09
CA SER A 229 -6.95 -11.66 15.83
C SER A 229 -7.54 -11.09 17.12
N ASN A 230 -7.92 -9.82 17.11
CA ASN A 230 -8.69 -9.23 18.21
C ASN A 230 -10.15 -9.74 18.13
N ILE A 231 -10.63 -10.36 19.21
CA ILE A 231 -11.99 -10.92 19.27
C ILE A 231 -13.05 -9.85 18.99
N ALA A 232 -12.88 -8.64 19.53
CA ALA A 232 -13.83 -7.54 19.32
C ALA A 232 -13.92 -7.16 17.83
N ASP A 233 -12.78 -7.06 17.14
CA ASP A 233 -12.73 -6.68 15.73
C ASP A 233 -13.41 -7.72 14.84
N ILE A 234 -13.21 -9.02 15.11
CA ILE A 234 -13.90 -10.10 14.39
C ILE A 234 -15.42 -10.02 14.61
N LEU A 235 -15.86 -9.81 15.85
CA LEU A 235 -17.30 -9.70 16.16
C LEU A 235 -17.95 -8.48 15.50
N ILE A 236 -17.21 -7.37 15.34
CA ILE A 236 -17.66 -6.19 14.58
C ILE A 236 -17.75 -6.53 13.09
N GLN A 237 -16.70 -7.11 12.52
CA GLN A 237 -16.67 -7.54 11.12
C GLN A 237 -17.78 -8.55 10.80
N GLN A 238 -18.12 -9.43 11.75
CA GLN A 238 -19.18 -10.43 11.61
C GLN A 238 -20.52 -9.80 11.25
N LEU A 239 -20.81 -8.57 11.69
CA LEU A 239 -22.09 -7.91 11.40
C LEU A 239 -22.24 -7.53 9.92
N THR A 240 -21.14 -7.19 9.25
CA THR A 240 -21.14 -6.62 7.89
C THR A 240 -20.59 -7.56 6.81
N ASN A 241 -19.97 -8.66 7.20
CA ASN A 241 -19.36 -9.64 6.29
C ASN A 241 -20.10 -10.98 6.31
N PRO A 242 -20.01 -11.76 5.21
CA PRO A 242 -20.66 -13.05 5.11
C PRO A 242 -20.13 -14.06 6.13
N VAL A 243 -21.03 -14.93 6.61
CA VAL A 243 -20.69 -16.12 7.38
C VAL A 243 -20.18 -17.21 6.42
N LYS A 244 -18.88 -17.50 6.47
CA LYS A 244 -18.19 -18.52 5.67
C LYS A 244 -18.29 -19.91 6.31
N TRP A 245 -19.52 -20.36 6.56
CA TRP A 245 -19.78 -21.64 7.24
C TRP A 245 -19.27 -22.84 6.43
N TYR A 246 -19.46 -22.80 5.11
CA TYR A 246 -19.03 -23.84 4.18
C TYR A 246 -17.51 -24.04 4.24
N ASP A 247 -16.74 -22.95 4.19
CA ASP A 247 -15.28 -23.00 4.30
C ASP A 247 -14.84 -23.44 5.71
N SER A 248 -15.51 -22.94 6.76
CA SER A 248 -15.18 -23.26 8.16
C SER A 248 -15.29 -24.76 8.45
N VAL A 249 -16.41 -25.38 8.08
CA VAL A 249 -16.64 -26.82 8.28
C VAL A 249 -15.77 -27.66 7.35
N SER A 250 -15.60 -27.24 6.08
CA SER A 250 -14.73 -27.95 5.14
C SER A 250 -13.28 -27.96 5.60
N GLY A 251 -12.76 -26.83 6.11
CA GLY A 251 -11.42 -26.75 6.69
C GLY A 251 -11.23 -27.74 7.84
N LEU A 252 -12.19 -27.81 8.77
CA LEU A 252 -12.15 -28.78 9.87
C LEU A 252 -12.16 -30.24 9.36
N ILE A 253 -12.93 -30.54 8.31
CA ILE A 253 -12.94 -31.85 7.66
C ILE A 253 -11.57 -32.17 7.04
N HIS A 254 -10.93 -31.23 6.33
CA HIS A 254 -9.58 -31.44 5.79
C HIS A 254 -8.54 -31.68 6.89
N LEU A 255 -8.73 -31.04 8.04
CA LEU A 255 -7.88 -31.19 9.23
C LEU A 255 -8.14 -32.50 10.00
N GLY A 256 -8.99 -33.39 9.46
CA GLY A 256 -9.23 -34.71 10.04
C GLY A 256 -10.30 -34.72 11.15
N CYS A 257 -11.04 -33.63 11.35
CA CYS A 257 -12.19 -33.64 12.25
C CYS A 257 -13.31 -34.50 11.65
N ARG A 258 -13.90 -35.39 12.47
CA ARG A 258 -14.95 -36.33 12.05
C ARG A 258 -16.10 -36.46 13.06
N ASP A 259 -15.92 -35.94 14.28
CA ASP A 259 -16.91 -36.01 15.34
C ASP A 259 -17.49 -34.61 15.57
N PHE A 260 -18.56 -34.28 14.83
CA PHE A 260 -19.26 -33.01 14.93
C PHE A 260 -20.56 -33.19 15.73
N SER A 261 -20.75 -32.38 16.78
CA SER A 261 -21.94 -32.41 17.62
C SER A 261 -22.56 -31.03 17.74
N GLU A 262 -23.84 -30.90 17.39
CA GLU A 262 -24.60 -29.66 17.58
C GLU A 262 -24.99 -29.48 19.07
N ILE A 263 -24.65 -28.32 19.63
CA ILE A 263 -24.87 -27.96 21.02
C ILE A 263 -25.87 -26.80 21.08
N GLY A 264 -27.12 -27.15 21.35
CA GLY A 264 -28.22 -26.20 21.40
C GLY A 264 -29.53 -26.85 20.94
N PRO A 265 -30.56 -26.04 20.67
CA PRO A 265 -31.84 -26.54 20.19
C PRO A 265 -31.80 -26.90 18.70
N GLY A 266 -32.56 -27.93 18.32
CA GLY A 266 -32.74 -28.32 16.92
C GLY A 266 -31.61 -29.17 16.34
N GLU A 267 -31.60 -29.29 15.01
CA GLU A 267 -30.64 -30.10 14.23
C GLU A 267 -30.24 -29.38 12.92
N VAL A 268 -30.25 -28.04 12.94
CA VAL A 268 -30.06 -27.24 11.72
C VAL A 268 -28.62 -27.37 11.24
N LEU A 269 -27.65 -27.24 12.14
CA LEU A 269 -26.24 -27.34 11.78
C LEU A 269 -25.83 -28.76 11.46
N THR A 270 -26.40 -29.76 12.13
CA THR A 270 -26.19 -31.18 11.84
C THR A 270 -26.56 -31.50 10.40
N LYS A 271 -27.71 -31.02 9.93
CA LYS A 271 -28.16 -31.22 8.54
C LYS A 271 -27.25 -30.50 7.54
N ILE A 272 -26.88 -29.25 7.81
CA ILE A 272 -25.96 -28.49 6.95
C ILE A 272 -24.59 -29.18 6.88
N GLN A 273 -24.07 -29.63 8.02
CA GLN A 273 -22.78 -30.31 8.13
C GLN A 273 -22.75 -31.61 7.31
N GLN A 274 -23.81 -32.42 7.34
CA GLN A 274 -23.94 -33.61 6.51
C GLN A 274 -23.88 -33.30 5.00
N PHE A 275 -24.43 -32.17 4.56
CA PHE A 275 -24.31 -31.74 3.16
C PHE A 275 -22.88 -31.32 2.80
N ILE A 276 -22.16 -30.67 3.73
CA ILE A 276 -20.77 -30.27 3.52
C ILE A 276 -19.85 -31.49 3.48
N GLU A 277 -20.07 -32.50 4.32
CA GLU A 277 -19.28 -33.75 4.30
C GLU A 277 -19.34 -34.46 2.94
N GLN A 278 -20.49 -34.43 2.28
CA GLN A 278 -20.66 -35.06 0.95
C GLN A 278 -19.92 -34.31 -0.15
N ARG A 279 -19.77 -33.00 -0.01
CA ARG A 279 -19.13 -32.13 -0.99
C ARG A 279 -18.41 -30.99 -0.27
N PRO A 280 -17.23 -31.24 0.32
CA PRO A 280 -16.47 -30.20 0.99
C PRO A 280 -15.94 -29.19 -0.04
N ALA A 281 -15.69 -27.96 0.43
CA ALA A 281 -14.98 -26.97 -0.37
C ALA A 281 -13.60 -27.53 -0.78
N PRO A 282 -12.99 -27.08 -1.90
CA PRO A 282 -11.64 -27.46 -2.23
C PRO A 282 -10.67 -27.12 -1.09
N ASP A 283 -9.69 -27.99 -0.83
CA ASP A 283 -8.66 -27.74 0.18
C ASP A 283 -7.84 -26.51 -0.23
N ARG A 284 -8.08 -25.41 0.48
CA ARG A 284 -7.35 -24.15 0.38
C ARG A 284 -6.50 -23.90 1.64
N THR A 285 -6.36 -24.93 2.49
CA THR A 285 -5.79 -24.84 3.83
C THR A 285 -4.33 -25.30 3.85
N THR A 286 -3.41 -24.35 3.94
CA THR A 286 -2.02 -24.54 4.38
C THR A 286 -1.85 -24.46 5.91
N ASN A 287 -2.93 -24.40 6.71
CA ASN A 287 -2.83 -24.17 8.17
C ASN A 287 -3.54 -25.26 8.98
N THR A 288 -2.77 -25.94 9.84
CA THR A 288 -3.13 -27.06 10.71
C THR A 288 -3.79 -26.61 12.03
N ILE A 289 -4.83 -27.33 12.50
CA ILE A 289 -5.25 -27.32 13.91
C ILE A 289 -4.09 -27.92 14.71
N SER A 290 -3.44 -27.14 15.57
CA SER A 290 -2.37 -27.65 16.43
C SER A 290 -2.89 -27.87 17.86
N HIS A 291 -2.86 -29.13 18.30
CA HIS A 291 -2.96 -29.52 19.70
C HIS A 291 -1.54 -29.74 20.22
N ASP A 292 -1.21 -29.05 21.31
CA ASP A 292 -0.01 -29.20 22.14
C ASP A 292 1.37 -29.14 21.45
N GLN A 293 1.85 -27.91 21.29
CA GLN A 293 3.06 -27.35 21.91
C GLN A 293 3.08 -25.87 21.53
N LYS A 294 3.51 -24.97 22.43
CA LYS A 294 3.67 -23.54 22.13
C LYS A 294 4.47 -23.35 20.83
N GLN A 295 3.78 -23.16 19.71
CA GLN A 295 4.34 -22.75 18.43
C GLN A 295 3.50 -21.60 17.94
N HIS A 296 3.99 -20.42 18.29
CA HIS A 296 3.50 -19.16 17.81
C HIS A 296 3.38 -19.16 16.27
N SER A 297 2.20 -18.90 15.72
CA SER A 297 1.99 -18.82 14.27
C SER A 297 2.81 -17.65 13.72
N THR A 298 3.94 -17.96 13.11
CA THR A 298 4.90 -16.99 12.61
C THR A 298 4.24 -16.20 11.47
N ILE A 299 4.03 -14.90 11.64
CA ILE A 299 3.58 -13.99 10.59
C ILE A 299 4.65 -13.99 9.52
N VAL A 300 4.33 -14.46 8.32
CA VAL A 300 5.23 -14.39 7.16
C VAL A 300 4.74 -13.26 6.25
N ILE A 301 5.63 -12.31 5.98
CA ILE A 301 5.42 -11.22 5.04
C ILE A 301 6.14 -11.59 3.75
N GLU A 302 5.39 -11.67 2.66
CA GLU A 302 5.93 -11.86 1.32
C GLU A 302 6.42 -10.52 0.75
N PRO A 303 7.46 -10.50 -0.12
CA PRO A 303 8.01 -9.24 -0.64
C PRO A 303 7.01 -8.44 -1.49
N GLU A 304 6.08 -9.13 -2.17
CA GLU A 304 4.97 -8.54 -2.90
C GLU A 304 3.90 -7.93 -1.98
N GLN A 305 3.92 -8.20 -0.67
CA GLN A 305 3.01 -7.55 0.29
C GLN A 305 3.55 -6.21 0.80
N LEU A 306 4.84 -5.93 0.60
CA LEU A 306 5.42 -4.63 0.95
C LEU A 306 4.92 -3.52 0.02
N GLY A 307 4.47 -2.42 0.62
CA GLY A 307 3.91 -1.27 -0.08
C GLY A 307 2.52 -1.51 -0.68
N ALA A 308 1.99 -0.51 -1.38
CA ALA A 308 0.62 -0.47 -1.84
C ALA A 308 0.37 -1.40 -3.04
N PHE A 309 -0.65 -2.25 -2.92
CA PHE A 309 -1.18 -3.01 -4.06
C PHE A 309 -1.63 -2.09 -5.21
N ALA A 310 -2.22 -0.94 -4.87
CA ALA A 310 -2.63 0.05 -5.86
C ALA A 310 -1.44 0.57 -6.68
N PHE A 311 -0.25 0.75 -6.07
CA PHE A 311 0.97 1.13 -6.78
C PHE A 311 1.33 0.07 -7.82
N ARG A 312 1.42 -1.18 -7.37
CA ARG A 312 1.75 -2.34 -8.22
C ARG A 312 0.81 -2.47 -9.41
N LYS A 313 -0.49 -2.32 -9.16
CA LYS A 313 -1.52 -2.34 -10.20
C LYS A 313 -1.40 -1.18 -11.19
N THR A 314 -1.15 0.05 -10.72
CA THR A 314 -1.07 1.22 -11.61
C THR A 314 0.13 1.15 -12.54
N TYR A 315 1.30 0.75 -12.03
CA TYR A 315 2.53 0.71 -12.81
C TYR A 315 2.79 -0.65 -13.45
N ASN A 316 1.93 -1.65 -13.26
CA ASN A 316 2.16 -3.03 -13.71
C ASN A 316 3.51 -3.59 -13.24
N VAL A 317 3.80 -3.41 -11.94
CA VAL A 317 5.04 -3.87 -11.31
C VAL A 317 4.78 -4.99 -10.31
N LYS A 318 5.74 -5.91 -10.18
CA LYS A 318 5.76 -7.01 -9.22
C LYS A 318 5.99 -6.53 -7.79
N TYR A 319 6.87 -5.55 -7.60
CA TYR A 319 7.22 -5.01 -6.29
C TYR A 319 6.94 -3.51 -6.23
N ALA A 320 6.63 -3.00 -5.03
CA ALA A 320 6.50 -1.56 -4.78
C ALA A 320 7.88 -0.89 -4.65
N TYR A 321 8.68 -1.00 -5.73
CA TYR A 321 10.07 -0.60 -5.81
C TYR A 321 10.32 0.19 -7.09
N VAL A 322 11.14 1.24 -6.97
CA VAL A 322 11.51 2.12 -8.07
C VAL A 322 13.03 2.33 -8.11
N ALA A 323 13.62 2.21 -9.29
CA ALA A 323 14.95 2.79 -9.55
C ALA A 323 14.78 4.23 -10.06
N GLY A 324 15.15 5.20 -9.24
CA GLY A 324 15.01 6.62 -9.57
C GLY A 324 15.94 7.07 -10.68
N ALA A 325 15.60 8.19 -11.32
CA ALA A 325 16.44 8.71 -12.38
C ALA A 325 17.77 9.25 -11.85
N MET A 326 18.81 9.07 -12.66
CA MET A 326 20.13 9.64 -12.44
C MET A 326 20.55 10.33 -13.74
N VAL A 327 20.83 11.63 -13.64
CA VAL A 327 21.06 12.55 -14.78
C VAL A 327 22.13 12.06 -15.77
N HIS A 328 22.18 12.67 -16.95
CA HIS A 328 23.12 12.37 -18.03
C HIS A 328 23.09 10.93 -18.52
N GLY A 329 21.93 10.26 -18.42
CA GLY A 329 21.77 8.86 -18.81
C GLY A 329 22.51 7.88 -17.89
N ILE A 330 22.89 8.29 -16.67
CA ILE A 330 23.43 7.37 -15.67
C ILE A 330 22.38 6.30 -15.33
N ALA A 331 21.13 6.71 -15.16
CA ALA A 331 19.99 5.80 -15.29
C ALA A 331 19.77 5.56 -16.80
N SER A 332 20.50 4.57 -17.30
CA SER A 332 20.69 4.29 -18.72
C SER A 332 19.48 3.58 -19.35
N ARG A 333 19.56 3.37 -20.66
CA ARG A 333 18.55 2.60 -21.41
C ARG A 333 18.55 1.15 -20.94
N GLU A 334 19.73 0.60 -20.75
CA GLU A 334 19.99 -0.77 -20.31
C GLU A 334 19.41 -1.00 -18.91
N LEU A 335 19.61 -0.04 -18.00
CA LEU A 335 19.09 -0.11 -16.64
C LEU A 335 17.56 -0.09 -16.63
N VAL A 336 16.95 0.82 -17.40
CA VAL A 336 15.49 0.91 -17.50
C VAL A 336 14.89 -0.36 -18.11
N VAL A 337 15.49 -0.89 -19.19
CA VAL A 337 15.04 -2.14 -19.82
C VAL A 337 15.19 -3.34 -18.89
N LYS A 338 16.30 -3.44 -18.15
CA LYS A 338 16.55 -4.52 -17.19
C LYS A 338 15.50 -4.52 -16.08
N MET A 339 15.22 -3.35 -15.49
CA MET A 339 14.18 -3.19 -14.47
C MET A 339 12.78 -3.50 -15.01
N GLY A 340 12.43 -2.98 -16.19
CA GLY A 340 11.13 -3.23 -16.81
C GLY A 340 10.87 -4.72 -17.05
N ARG A 341 11.87 -5.45 -17.58
CA ARG A 341 11.77 -6.92 -17.78
C ARG A 341 11.65 -7.70 -16.48
N ALA A 342 12.19 -7.18 -15.39
CA ALA A 342 12.03 -7.77 -14.05
C ALA A 342 10.69 -7.39 -13.38
N GLY A 343 9.82 -6.65 -14.07
CA GLY A 343 8.55 -6.18 -13.54
C GLY A 343 8.72 -5.09 -12.49
N MET A 344 9.70 -4.20 -12.62
CA MET A 344 9.95 -3.10 -11.70
C MET A 344 10.10 -1.78 -12.45
N LEU A 345 9.72 -0.67 -11.82
CA LEU A 345 9.74 0.64 -12.46
C LEU A 345 11.12 1.28 -12.37
N SER A 346 11.55 1.89 -13.48
CA SER A 346 12.74 2.74 -13.51
C SER A 346 12.52 3.95 -14.40
N TYR A 347 13.16 5.06 -14.07
CA TYR A 347 13.09 6.29 -14.83
C TYR A 347 14.40 6.60 -15.56
N PHE A 348 14.34 6.82 -16.88
CA PHE A 348 15.50 7.23 -17.66
C PHE A 348 15.96 8.65 -17.28
N GLY A 349 17.27 8.81 -17.11
CA GLY A 349 17.91 10.05 -16.67
C GLY A 349 18.08 11.11 -17.75
N THR A 350 17.04 11.89 -18.01
CA THR A 350 17.02 12.89 -19.10
C THR A 350 17.87 14.13 -18.84
N GLY A 351 18.10 14.49 -17.58
CA GLY A 351 18.81 15.72 -17.20
C GLY A 351 20.17 15.85 -17.89
N GLY A 352 20.42 16.96 -18.57
CA GLY A 352 21.70 17.21 -19.23
C GLY A 352 21.95 16.47 -20.56
N LEU A 353 20.99 15.68 -21.06
CA LEU A 353 21.04 15.07 -22.40
C LEU A 353 20.36 15.93 -23.47
N LYS A 354 20.77 15.81 -24.73
CA LYS A 354 20.13 16.54 -25.85
C LYS A 354 18.80 15.89 -26.25
N LYS A 355 17.95 16.67 -26.92
CA LYS A 355 16.59 16.25 -27.33
C LYS A 355 16.61 14.97 -28.17
N ASN A 356 17.54 14.90 -29.12
CA ASN A 356 17.73 13.73 -30.00
C ASN A 356 18.23 12.48 -29.26
N GLU A 357 19.07 12.64 -28.24
CA GLU A 357 19.55 11.52 -27.41
C GLU A 357 18.41 10.91 -26.59
N ILE A 358 17.52 11.77 -26.06
CA ILE A 358 16.35 11.34 -25.30
C ILE A 358 15.30 10.73 -26.22
N GLU A 359 15.05 11.32 -27.39
CA GLU A 359 14.16 10.75 -28.41
C GLU A 359 14.61 9.35 -28.84
N SER A 360 15.92 9.18 -29.11
CA SER A 360 16.50 7.86 -29.39
C SER A 360 16.31 6.89 -28.21
N ALA A 361 16.50 7.34 -26.97
CA ALA A 361 16.28 6.48 -25.80
C ALA A 361 14.81 6.04 -25.65
N ILE A 362 13.84 6.90 -25.93
CA ILE A 362 12.41 6.54 -25.93
C ILE A 362 12.14 5.43 -26.95
N ILE A 363 12.61 5.62 -28.18
CA ILE A 363 12.43 4.65 -29.26
C ILE A 363 13.06 3.31 -28.88
N ASP A 364 14.31 3.32 -28.40
CA ASP A 364 15.06 2.11 -28.08
C ASP A 364 14.43 1.33 -26.91
N ILE A 365 13.95 2.02 -25.87
CA ILE A 365 13.28 1.39 -24.72
C ILE A 365 11.94 0.78 -25.16
N GLN A 366 11.12 1.52 -25.91
CA GLN A 366 9.83 1.03 -26.42
C GLN A 366 9.97 -0.15 -27.39
N GLN A 367 11.05 -0.20 -28.16
CA GLN A 367 11.34 -1.35 -29.02
C GLN A 367 11.73 -2.60 -28.22
N GLN A 368 12.28 -2.45 -27.01
CA GLN A 368 12.73 -3.57 -26.18
C GLN A 368 11.69 -4.05 -25.16
N LEU A 369 10.75 -3.17 -24.76
CA LEU A 369 9.68 -3.42 -23.79
C LEU A 369 8.32 -3.40 -24.53
N LYS A 370 7.92 -4.55 -25.10
CA LYS A 370 6.76 -4.66 -26.00
C LYS A 370 5.50 -5.21 -25.34
N ASN A 371 5.60 -5.79 -24.15
CA ASN A 371 4.51 -6.51 -23.46
C ASN A 371 4.00 -5.73 -22.24
N GLU A 372 3.88 -4.41 -22.40
CA GLU A 372 3.45 -3.49 -21.33
C GLU A 372 4.35 -3.51 -20.09
N GLU A 373 5.64 -3.84 -20.26
CA GLU A 373 6.62 -3.73 -19.18
C GLU A 373 6.79 -2.27 -18.71
N PRO A 374 6.97 -2.03 -17.41
CA PRO A 374 7.06 -0.69 -16.84
C PRO A 374 8.35 0.03 -17.22
N TYR A 375 8.21 1.29 -17.62
CA TYR A 375 9.31 2.24 -17.73
C TYR A 375 8.79 3.67 -17.58
N GLY A 376 9.67 4.61 -17.26
CA GLY A 376 9.36 6.02 -17.25
C GLY A 376 10.54 6.90 -17.65
N PHE A 377 10.27 8.20 -17.74
CA PHE A 377 11.28 9.22 -18.02
C PHE A 377 11.24 10.32 -16.97
N ASN A 378 12.41 10.82 -16.60
CA ASN A 378 12.52 11.98 -15.74
C ASN A 378 12.14 13.27 -16.50
N LEU A 379 11.39 14.15 -15.84
CA LEU A 379 11.08 15.50 -16.28
C LEU A 379 11.60 16.48 -15.23
N LEU A 380 12.65 17.22 -15.58
CA LEU A 380 13.19 18.29 -14.73
C LEU A 380 12.49 19.61 -15.04
N ASN A 381 12.15 20.35 -13.99
CA ASN A 381 11.77 21.75 -14.13
C ASN A 381 12.91 22.56 -14.79
N GLY A 382 12.58 23.40 -15.77
CA GLY A 382 13.53 24.33 -16.35
C GLY A 382 13.27 24.67 -17.82
N SER A 383 14.25 25.30 -18.46
CA SER A 383 14.09 25.93 -19.78
C SER A 383 13.79 24.98 -20.95
N ARG A 384 13.89 23.65 -20.75
CA ARG A 384 13.68 22.63 -21.78
C ARG A 384 12.44 21.78 -21.55
N GLU A 385 11.63 22.13 -20.56
CA GLU A 385 10.45 21.37 -20.17
C GLU A 385 9.46 21.16 -21.33
N ARG A 386 9.19 22.21 -22.11
CA ARG A 386 8.32 22.14 -23.30
C ARG A 386 8.78 21.10 -24.31
N ASP A 387 10.06 21.13 -24.68
CA ASP A 387 10.64 20.17 -25.62
C ASP A 387 10.49 18.72 -25.15
N MET A 388 10.59 18.51 -23.83
CA MET A 388 10.47 17.20 -23.23
C MET A 388 9.04 16.71 -23.22
N VAL A 389 8.10 17.57 -22.83
CA VAL A 389 6.67 17.26 -22.87
C VAL A 389 6.21 16.96 -24.30
N ASP A 390 6.70 17.71 -25.30
CA ASP A 390 6.40 17.42 -26.71
C ASP A 390 6.85 16.01 -27.12
N LEU A 391 8.05 15.58 -26.72
CA LEU A 391 8.53 14.22 -26.97
C LEU A 391 7.67 13.18 -26.25
N PHE A 392 7.38 13.40 -24.97
CA PHE A 392 6.62 12.43 -24.17
C PHE A 392 5.19 12.25 -24.69
N ILE A 393 4.54 13.33 -25.13
CA ILE A 393 3.23 13.27 -25.79
C ILE A 393 3.35 12.54 -27.15
N LYS A 394 4.33 12.92 -27.99
CA LYS A 394 4.55 12.32 -29.32
C LYS A 394 4.72 10.80 -29.24
N TYR A 395 5.50 10.33 -28.28
CA TYR A 395 5.82 8.90 -28.09
C TYR A 395 4.94 8.21 -27.05
N LYS A 396 3.93 8.89 -26.49
CA LYS A 396 2.99 8.33 -25.50
C LYS A 396 3.69 7.70 -24.29
N VAL A 397 4.67 8.39 -23.73
CA VAL A 397 5.34 7.97 -22.50
C VAL A 397 4.32 7.99 -21.35
N LYS A 398 4.10 6.83 -20.73
CA LYS A 398 3.04 6.64 -19.73
C LYS A 398 3.44 6.97 -18.30
N CYS A 399 4.73 7.02 -17.97
CA CYS A 399 5.20 7.27 -16.60
C CYS A 399 6.25 8.37 -16.59
N ILE A 400 6.06 9.37 -15.72
CA ILE A 400 6.98 10.50 -15.56
C ILE A 400 7.39 10.64 -14.10
N GLU A 401 8.69 10.84 -13.86
CA GLU A 401 9.20 11.32 -12.58
C GLU A 401 9.43 12.83 -12.70
N ALA A 402 8.57 13.63 -12.08
CA ALA A 402 8.69 15.08 -12.04
C ALA A 402 9.59 15.48 -10.87
N ALA A 403 10.74 16.11 -11.15
CA ALA A 403 11.73 16.48 -10.14
C ALA A 403 12.22 17.93 -10.30
N ALA A 404 12.75 18.48 -9.21
CA ALA A 404 13.22 19.88 -9.10
C ALA A 404 12.13 20.97 -9.31
N TYR A 405 10.85 20.63 -9.10
CA TYR A 405 9.75 21.60 -9.15
C TYR A 405 9.64 22.35 -7.83
N MET A 406 9.55 23.68 -7.90
CA MET A 406 9.18 24.54 -6.77
C MET A 406 7.69 24.96 -6.82
N ASP A 407 7.12 24.97 -8.02
CA ASP A 407 5.70 25.25 -8.29
C ASP A 407 5.28 24.49 -9.56
N ILE A 408 3.97 24.34 -9.77
CA ILE A 408 3.39 23.66 -10.93
C ILE A 408 3.56 24.53 -12.18
N SER A 409 4.27 24.00 -13.18
CA SER A 409 4.48 24.66 -14.46
C SER A 409 3.30 24.44 -15.41
N GLU A 410 3.22 25.27 -16.44
CA GLU A 410 2.25 25.12 -17.53
C GLU A 410 2.42 23.83 -18.32
N GLU A 411 3.66 23.43 -18.60
CA GLU A 411 3.95 22.23 -19.39
C GLU A 411 3.65 20.94 -18.62
N LEU A 412 3.84 20.96 -17.29
CA LEU A 412 3.45 19.85 -16.42
C LEU A 412 1.91 19.71 -16.36
N VAL A 413 1.17 20.82 -16.31
CA VAL A 413 -0.30 20.78 -16.44
C VAL A 413 -0.71 20.27 -17.82
N ARG A 414 -0.04 20.73 -18.89
CA ARG A 414 -0.32 20.27 -20.26
C ARG A 414 -0.22 18.75 -20.35
N ILE A 415 0.91 18.15 -19.95
CA ILE A 415 1.07 16.70 -20.06
C ILE A 415 0.12 15.91 -19.17
N ARG A 416 -0.23 16.44 -17.99
CA ARG A 416 -1.21 15.81 -17.09
C ARG A 416 -2.61 15.74 -17.70
N LEU A 417 -2.98 16.75 -18.50
CA LEU A 417 -4.32 16.90 -19.04
C LEU A 417 -4.49 16.33 -20.46
N THR A 418 -3.47 16.41 -21.30
CA THR A 418 -3.54 15.96 -22.70
C THR A 418 -3.82 14.46 -22.78
N GLY A 419 -4.97 14.10 -23.36
CA GLY A 419 -5.43 12.73 -23.53
C GLY A 419 -6.32 12.20 -22.40
N LEU A 420 -6.69 13.03 -21.41
CA LEU A 420 -7.67 12.63 -20.39
C LEU A 420 -9.03 12.32 -21.02
N LYS A 421 -9.62 11.21 -20.60
CA LYS A 421 -10.94 10.77 -21.05
C LYS A 421 -11.72 10.13 -19.92
N ARG A 422 -13.03 10.09 -20.06
CA ARG A 422 -13.90 9.30 -19.20
C ARG A 422 -14.15 7.93 -19.87
N ASN A 423 -13.97 6.86 -19.11
CA ASN A 423 -14.34 5.50 -19.51
C ASN A 423 -15.85 5.30 -19.46
N ASP A 424 -16.35 4.24 -20.10
CA ASP A 424 -17.78 3.89 -20.12
C ASP A 424 -18.35 3.63 -18.71
N ASP A 425 -17.52 3.16 -17.78
CA ASP A 425 -17.86 2.94 -16.37
C ASP A 425 -17.84 4.23 -15.51
N GLY A 426 -17.57 5.38 -16.13
CA GLY A 426 -17.49 6.68 -15.47
C GLY A 426 -16.15 6.99 -14.80
N THR A 427 -15.18 6.06 -14.81
CA THR A 427 -13.84 6.31 -14.28
C THR A 427 -13.00 7.18 -15.22
N ILE A 428 -12.00 7.88 -14.67
CA ILE A 428 -11.10 8.72 -15.47
C ILE A 428 -9.92 7.87 -15.98
N GLN A 429 -9.73 7.82 -17.28
CA GLN A 429 -8.56 7.25 -17.92
C GLN A 429 -7.43 8.27 -17.90
N LEU A 430 -6.35 7.94 -17.19
CA LEU A 430 -5.15 8.76 -17.12
C LEU A 430 -4.22 8.41 -18.29
N PRO A 431 -3.83 9.37 -19.14
CA PRO A 431 -2.89 9.13 -20.24
C PRO A 431 -1.45 8.94 -19.72
N VAL A 432 -1.12 9.59 -18.60
CA VAL A 432 0.19 9.57 -17.97
C VAL A 432 0.04 9.50 -16.45
N CYS A 433 0.89 8.68 -15.84
CA CYS A 433 1.10 8.63 -14.40
C CYS A 433 2.28 9.52 -14.03
N ILE A 434 2.08 10.43 -13.07
CA ILE A 434 3.11 11.36 -12.61
C ILE A 434 3.49 11.01 -11.17
N MET A 435 4.78 10.72 -10.98
CA MET A 435 5.42 10.61 -9.68
C MET A 435 6.19 11.90 -9.40
N ALA A 436 5.74 12.70 -8.44
CA ALA A 436 6.41 13.93 -8.05
C ALA A 436 7.44 13.64 -6.98
N LYS A 437 8.73 13.85 -7.28
CA LYS A 437 9.81 13.68 -6.31
C LYS A 437 10.08 15.01 -5.60
N ILE A 438 9.81 15.04 -4.30
CA ILE A 438 9.77 16.26 -3.48
C ILE A 438 10.45 16.06 -2.14
N SER A 439 10.94 17.14 -1.54
CA SER A 439 11.55 17.18 -0.21
C SER A 439 10.82 18.11 0.77
N ARG A 440 9.84 18.88 0.28
CA ARG A 440 9.21 19.99 1.00
C ARG A 440 7.68 19.90 1.04
N PRO A 441 7.04 20.07 2.22
CA PRO A 441 5.58 20.01 2.35
C PRO A 441 4.82 21.01 1.48
N GLU A 442 5.35 22.21 1.25
CA GLU A 442 4.72 23.23 0.41
C GLU A 442 4.66 22.81 -1.07
N VAL A 443 5.68 22.11 -1.56
CA VAL A 443 5.70 21.57 -2.93
C VAL A 443 4.76 20.38 -3.04
N SER A 444 4.77 19.50 -2.04
CA SER A 444 3.82 18.38 -1.94
C SER A 444 2.36 18.85 -1.99
N ALA A 445 2.01 19.93 -1.28
CA ALA A 445 0.67 20.53 -1.34
C ALA A 445 0.24 20.89 -2.76
N ALA A 446 1.15 21.41 -3.59
CA ALA A 446 0.86 21.78 -4.96
C ALA A 446 0.57 20.54 -5.85
N PHE A 447 1.32 19.46 -5.65
CA PHE A 447 1.12 18.20 -6.38
C PHE A 447 -0.08 17.37 -5.90
N LEU A 448 -0.44 17.47 -4.62
CA LEU A 448 -1.65 16.88 -4.04
C LEU A 448 -2.92 17.64 -4.42
N SER A 449 -2.80 18.88 -4.92
CA SER A 449 -3.92 19.70 -5.39
C SER A 449 -4.29 19.37 -6.83
N PRO A 450 -5.50 19.74 -7.30
CA PRO A 450 -5.80 19.74 -8.71
C PRO A 450 -4.91 20.71 -9.49
N PRO A 451 -4.78 20.53 -10.82
CA PRO A 451 -4.08 21.48 -11.67
C PRO A 451 -4.58 22.91 -11.48
N PRO A 452 -3.68 23.92 -11.37
CA PRO A 452 -4.08 25.29 -11.08
C PRO A 452 -5.06 25.84 -12.12
N GLU A 453 -6.22 26.34 -11.68
CA GLU A 453 -7.30 26.84 -12.55
C GLU A 453 -6.80 27.92 -13.53
N ARG A 454 -5.86 28.76 -13.11
CA ARG A 454 -5.22 29.77 -13.97
C ARG A 454 -4.53 29.13 -15.19
N LEU A 455 -3.84 28.02 -14.99
CA LEU A 455 -3.13 27.29 -16.05
C LEU A 455 -4.10 26.50 -16.92
N ILE A 456 -5.12 25.86 -16.32
CA ILE A 456 -6.20 25.20 -17.08
C ILE A 456 -6.88 26.19 -18.04
N ARG A 457 -7.27 27.37 -17.55
CA ARG A 457 -7.91 28.40 -18.38
C ARG A 457 -7.01 28.86 -19.51
N LYS A 458 -5.73 29.10 -19.22
CA LYS A 458 -4.76 29.50 -20.24
C LYS A 458 -4.66 28.45 -21.36
N LEU A 459 -4.42 27.18 -20.99
CA LEU A 459 -4.30 26.08 -21.96
C LEU A 459 -5.59 25.85 -22.76
N LEU A 460 -6.75 26.04 -22.13
CA LEU A 460 -8.05 25.95 -22.80
C LEU A 460 -8.25 27.10 -23.80
N THR A 461 -7.92 28.34 -23.43
CA THR A 461 -8.00 29.51 -24.32
C THR A 461 -7.04 29.40 -25.51
N GLU A 462 -5.87 28.81 -25.30
CA GLU A 462 -4.88 28.55 -26.35
C GLU A 462 -5.20 27.31 -27.19
N ASN A 463 -6.31 26.61 -26.93
CA ASN A 463 -6.73 25.36 -27.57
C ASN A 463 -5.69 24.23 -27.47
N VAL A 464 -4.88 24.24 -26.41
CA VAL A 464 -3.89 23.20 -26.13
C VAL A 464 -4.54 21.98 -25.49
N ILE A 465 -5.63 22.19 -24.73
CA ILE A 465 -6.47 21.15 -24.15
C ILE A 465 -7.94 21.38 -24.52
N THR A 466 -8.73 20.32 -24.51
CA THR A 466 -10.17 20.34 -24.74
C THR A 466 -10.95 20.74 -23.48
N ALA A 467 -12.21 21.11 -23.66
CA ALA A 467 -13.12 21.40 -22.54
C ALA A 467 -13.34 20.18 -21.64
N GLU A 468 -13.36 18.97 -22.23
CA GLU A 468 -13.49 17.72 -21.47
C GLU A 468 -12.24 17.46 -20.62
N GLU A 469 -11.05 17.54 -21.19
CA GLU A 469 -9.78 17.40 -20.46
C GLU A 469 -9.67 18.42 -19.32
N ALA A 470 -10.05 19.66 -19.57
CA ALA A 470 -10.10 20.70 -18.55
C ALA A 470 -11.11 20.38 -17.43
N ALA A 471 -12.28 19.84 -17.75
CA ALA A 471 -13.29 19.45 -16.75
C ALA A 471 -12.82 18.26 -15.90
N LEU A 472 -12.30 17.21 -16.53
CA LEU A 472 -11.76 16.03 -15.84
C LEU A 472 -10.54 16.41 -14.98
N GLY A 473 -9.67 17.28 -15.49
CA GLY A 473 -8.48 17.78 -14.81
C GLY A 473 -8.76 18.36 -13.43
N ARG A 474 -9.88 19.06 -13.25
CA ARG A 474 -10.28 19.66 -11.96
C ARG A 474 -10.60 18.64 -10.87
N SER A 475 -10.84 17.38 -11.25
CA SER A 475 -11.24 16.30 -10.35
C SER A 475 -10.12 15.30 -10.05
N ILE A 476 -8.90 15.55 -10.52
CA ILE A 476 -7.73 14.71 -10.27
C ILE A 476 -6.61 15.52 -9.63
N PRO A 477 -5.71 14.90 -8.85
CA PRO A 477 -4.49 15.55 -8.37
C PRO A 477 -3.49 15.75 -9.51
N MET A 478 -2.55 16.68 -9.30
CA MET A 478 -1.43 16.92 -10.22
C MET A 478 -0.51 15.70 -10.35
N ALA A 479 -0.29 14.96 -9.26
CA ALA A 479 0.47 13.69 -9.27
C ALA A 479 -0.34 12.52 -8.72
N ASP A 480 -0.06 11.33 -9.23
CA ASP A 480 -0.62 10.06 -8.73
C ASP A 480 0.17 9.52 -7.54
N ASP A 481 1.44 9.90 -7.48
CA ASP A 481 2.40 9.44 -6.49
C ASP A 481 3.29 10.60 -6.04
N ILE A 482 3.49 10.73 -4.74
CA ILE A 482 4.49 11.62 -4.15
C ILE A 482 5.66 10.75 -3.68
N CYS A 483 6.86 11.00 -4.20
CA CYS A 483 8.08 10.36 -3.72
C CYS A 483 8.82 11.33 -2.79
N VAL A 484 8.81 11.03 -1.49
CA VAL A 484 9.44 11.86 -0.47
C VAL A 484 10.94 11.60 -0.47
N GLU A 485 11.71 12.53 -1.01
CA GLU A 485 13.17 12.49 -1.08
C GLU A 485 13.78 13.14 0.16
N ALA A 486 14.28 12.30 1.06
CA ALA A 486 15.07 12.69 2.21
C ALA A 486 16.54 12.95 1.81
N ASP A 487 17.50 12.74 2.73
CA ASP A 487 18.91 12.85 2.41
C ASP A 487 19.33 11.82 1.35
N SER A 488 19.77 12.31 0.20
CA SER A 488 20.03 11.53 -1.01
C SER A 488 21.32 11.97 -1.68
N GLY A 489 21.81 11.17 -2.63
CA GLY A 489 22.93 11.57 -3.49
C GLY A 489 22.49 12.58 -4.55
N GLY A 490 23.35 13.55 -4.87
CA GLY A 490 22.95 14.68 -5.73
C GLY A 490 22.25 15.78 -4.93
N HIS A 491 21.38 16.56 -5.56
CA HIS A 491 20.63 17.62 -4.89
C HIS A 491 19.80 17.08 -3.73
N THR A 492 19.93 17.70 -2.57
CA THR A 492 19.18 17.30 -1.37
C THR A 492 19.08 18.47 -0.38
N ASP A 493 17.95 18.53 0.34
CA ASP A 493 17.71 19.45 1.44
C ASP A 493 18.18 18.89 2.81
N HIS A 494 18.92 17.76 2.83
CA HIS A 494 19.34 17.06 4.05
C HIS A 494 18.14 16.58 4.89
N GLY A 495 17.06 16.22 4.20
CA GLY A 495 15.82 15.78 4.83
C GLY A 495 15.99 14.50 5.65
N VAL A 496 15.22 14.36 6.72
CA VAL A 496 15.22 13.14 7.55
C VAL A 496 13.95 12.35 7.24
N SER A 497 14.09 11.13 6.72
CA SER A 497 12.95 10.29 6.28
C SER A 497 11.92 10.08 7.40
N PHE A 498 12.38 9.87 8.64
CA PHE A 498 11.53 9.69 9.82
C PHE A 498 10.63 10.90 10.14
N ALA A 499 11.02 12.09 9.73
CA ALA A 499 10.22 13.30 9.90
C ALA A 499 9.38 13.61 8.66
N LEU A 500 9.98 13.49 7.48
CA LEU A 500 9.34 13.90 6.23
C LEU A 500 8.25 12.93 5.77
N VAL A 501 8.51 11.62 5.75
CA VAL A 501 7.55 10.63 5.21
C VAL A 501 6.21 10.67 5.96
N PRO A 502 6.16 10.59 7.30
CA PRO A 502 4.88 10.68 8.02
C PRO A 502 4.17 12.02 7.85
N THR A 503 4.93 13.12 7.72
CA THR A 503 4.37 14.46 7.51
C THR A 503 3.65 14.54 6.17
N ILE A 504 4.25 14.03 5.10
CA ILE A 504 3.65 14.02 3.77
C ILE A 504 2.48 13.04 3.69
N ILE A 505 2.53 11.89 4.38
CA ILE A 505 1.38 10.96 4.46
C ILE A 505 0.16 11.65 5.10
N ARG A 506 0.34 12.34 6.23
CA ARG A 506 -0.76 13.11 6.85
C ARG A 506 -1.31 14.18 5.92
N GLN A 507 -0.43 14.90 5.23
CA GLN A 507 -0.83 15.90 4.25
C GLN A 507 -1.61 15.27 3.07
N ARG A 508 -1.19 14.09 2.59
CA ARG A 508 -1.93 13.32 1.58
C ARG A 508 -3.34 13.02 2.06
N ASP A 509 -3.49 12.51 3.28
CA ASP A 509 -4.81 12.16 3.85
C ASP A 509 -5.73 13.39 3.95
N GLU A 510 -5.19 14.53 4.40
CA GLU A 510 -5.91 15.80 4.44
C GLU A 510 -6.41 16.24 3.05
N TYR A 511 -5.56 16.13 2.04
CA TYR A 511 -5.88 16.57 0.68
C TYR A 511 -6.84 15.60 -0.03
N MET A 512 -6.70 14.31 0.20
CA MET A 512 -7.66 13.29 -0.23
C MET A 512 -9.07 13.61 0.30
N LYS A 513 -9.18 13.96 1.59
CA LYS A 513 -10.46 14.36 2.21
C LYS A 513 -10.96 15.69 1.66
N LYS A 514 -10.08 16.67 1.47
CA LYS A 514 -10.41 18.02 0.98
C LYS A 514 -11.00 18.00 -0.43
N TYR A 515 -10.43 17.21 -1.33
CA TYR A 515 -10.81 17.18 -2.74
C TYR A 515 -11.72 16.01 -3.13
N GLY A 516 -11.86 15.00 -2.25
CA GLY A 516 -12.76 13.86 -2.48
C GLY A 516 -12.34 12.98 -3.66
N TYR A 517 -11.02 12.81 -3.87
CA TYR A 517 -10.51 12.01 -4.98
C TYR A 517 -10.93 10.54 -4.86
N LEU A 518 -11.35 9.95 -5.98
CA LEU A 518 -11.71 8.53 -6.05
C LEU A 518 -10.49 7.60 -6.03
N ARG A 519 -9.37 8.05 -6.59
CA ARG A 519 -8.09 7.32 -6.58
C ARG A 519 -7.20 7.90 -5.49
N VAL A 520 -6.68 7.03 -4.64
CA VAL A 520 -5.74 7.40 -3.57
C VAL A 520 -4.41 7.82 -4.19
N VAL A 521 -3.97 9.04 -3.88
CA VAL A 521 -2.57 9.46 -4.13
C VAL A 521 -1.67 8.69 -3.18
N ARG A 522 -0.62 8.08 -3.70
CA ARG A 522 0.30 7.26 -2.90
C ARG A 522 1.53 8.05 -2.49
N VAL A 523 2.13 7.70 -1.37
CA VAL A 523 3.32 8.38 -0.83
C VAL A 523 4.43 7.35 -0.65
N GLY A 524 5.49 7.45 -1.45
CA GLY A 524 6.69 6.64 -1.33
C GLY A 524 7.83 7.35 -0.63
N ALA A 525 8.91 6.59 -0.36
CA ALA A 525 10.10 7.09 0.32
C ALA A 525 11.36 6.90 -0.53
N ALA A 526 12.22 7.92 -0.53
CA ALA A 526 13.54 7.94 -1.14
C ALA A 526 14.56 8.61 -0.22
N GLY A 527 15.85 8.40 -0.50
CA GLY A 527 16.95 8.92 0.31
C GLY A 527 17.30 7.99 1.47
N GLY A 528 18.59 7.63 1.59
CA GLY A 528 19.08 6.71 2.62
C GLY A 528 18.77 5.21 2.40
N ILE A 529 18.00 4.83 1.38
CA ILE A 529 17.60 3.44 1.16
C ILE A 529 18.65 2.71 0.30
N GLY A 530 19.47 1.89 0.96
CA GLY A 530 20.46 1.02 0.30
C GLY A 530 20.57 -0.38 0.92
N THR A 531 19.79 -0.69 1.96
CA THR A 531 19.79 -2.00 2.63
C THR A 531 18.37 -2.46 2.92
N PRO A 532 18.18 -3.77 3.17
CA PRO A 532 16.89 -4.32 3.61
C PRO A 532 16.31 -3.65 4.86
N GLU A 533 17.13 -3.27 5.84
CA GLU A 533 16.67 -2.59 7.07
C GLU A 533 16.12 -1.20 6.78
N ALA A 534 16.78 -0.44 5.90
CA ALA A 534 16.33 0.89 5.50
C ALA A 534 15.01 0.81 4.71
N ALA A 535 14.87 -0.21 3.84
CA ALA A 535 13.63 -0.49 3.13
C ALA A 535 12.50 -0.88 4.09
N ALA A 536 12.75 -1.82 5.01
CA ALA A 536 11.80 -2.23 6.04
C ALA A 536 11.34 -1.04 6.90
N ALA A 537 12.26 -0.17 7.32
CA ALA A 537 11.95 1.03 8.08
C ALA A 537 11.05 2.01 7.28
N ALA A 538 11.31 2.19 5.99
CA ALA A 538 10.46 3.02 5.14
C ALA A 538 9.02 2.49 5.03
N PHE A 539 8.85 1.16 4.88
CA PHE A 539 7.52 0.55 4.87
C PHE A 539 6.81 0.66 6.22
N VAL A 540 7.53 0.53 7.34
CA VAL A 540 6.99 0.76 8.69
C VAL A 540 6.51 2.20 8.88
N LEU A 541 7.18 3.18 8.26
CA LEU A 541 6.72 4.58 8.25
C LEU A 541 5.46 4.81 7.41
N GLY A 542 4.97 3.80 6.69
CA GLY A 542 3.78 3.86 5.85
C GLY A 542 4.05 4.18 4.38
N ALA A 543 5.29 4.01 3.90
CA ALA A 543 5.59 4.23 2.48
C ALA A 543 4.83 3.23 1.58
N ASP A 544 4.11 3.75 0.59
CA ASP A 544 3.39 2.96 -0.41
C ASP A 544 4.34 2.30 -1.43
N PHE A 545 5.56 2.83 -1.57
CA PHE A 545 6.66 2.27 -2.37
C PHE A 545 8.00 2.84 -1.89
N ILE A 546 9.10 2.20 -2.26
CA ILE A 546 10.46 2.74 -2.03
C ILE A 546 11.16 3.08 -3.34
N LEU A 547 12.07 4.04 -3.31
CA LEU A 547 12.91 4.42 -4.43
C LEU A 547 14.38 4.43 -4.02
N THR A 548 15.21 3.82 -4.85
CA THR A 548 16.67 3.80 -4.70
C THR A 548 17.36 4.58 -5.82
N GLY A 549 18.55 5.11 -5.53
CA GLY A 549 19.34 5.89 -6.48
C GLY A 549 20.83 5.54 -6.41
N SER A 550 21.50 5.89 -5.31
CA SER A 550 22.95 5.72 -5.18
C SER A 550 23.45 4.30 -5.39
N VAL A 551 22.71 3.28 -4.93
CA VAL A 551 23.06 1.87 -5.15
C VAL A 551 22.98 1.47 -6.63
N ASN A 552 22.02 2.02 -7.36
CA ASN A 552 21.80 1.73 -8.77
C ASN A 552 22.91 2.31 -9.65
N GLN A 553 23.64 3.34 -9.19
CA GLN A 553 24.76 3.90 -9.92
C GLN A 553 25.96 2.94 -10.01
N CYS A 554 26.07 2.01 -9.07
CA CYS A 554 27.15 1.03 -8.97
C CYS A 554 26.68 -0.36 -9.44
N THR A 555 26.00 -0.41 -10.58
CA THR A 555 25.56 -1.65 -11.24
C THR A 555 26.14 -1.77 -12.64
N VAL A 556 26.09 -2.98 -13.20
CA VAL A 556 26.58 -3.24 -14.55
C VAL A 556 25.82 -2.39 -15.57
N GLU A 557 24.50 -2.26 -15.42
CA GLU A 557 23.64 -1.57 -16.38
C GLU A 557 23.77 -0.04 -16.35
N ALA A 558 24.21 0.55 -15.23
CA ALA A 558 24.27 2.00 -15.10
C ALA A 558 25.24 2.65 -16.11
N GLY A 559 24.84 3.78 -16.67
CA GLY A 559 25.62 4.59 -17.63
C GLY A 559 26.78 5.37 -17.00
N MET A 560 27.40 4.81 -15.96
CA MET A 560 28.56 5.38 -15.27
C MET A 560 29.84 4.64 -15.68
N SER A 561 30.98 5.33 -15.68
CA SER A 561 32.27 4.72 -16.02
C SER A 561 32.71 3.65 -15.01
N ASP A 562 33.40 2.64 -15.51
CA ASP A 562 33.93 1.53 -14.71
C ASP A 562 34.87 2.03 -13.60
N VAL A 563 35.68 3.04 -13.88
CA VAL A 563 36.57 3.68 -12.89
C VAL A 563 35.78 4.25 -11.71
N VAL A 564 34.63 4.88 -11.98
CA VAL A 564 33.78 5.42 -10.92
C VAL A 564 33.04 4.30 -10.17
N LYS A 565 32.56 3.26 -10.88
CA LYS A 565 31.96 2.07 -10.25
C LYS A 565 32.96 1.35 -9.32
N ASP A 566 34.24 1.29 -9.72
CA ASP A 566 35.33 0.75 -8.91
C ASP A 566 35.59 1.55 -7.63
N ILE A 567 35.37 2.86 -7.66
CA ILE A 567 35.42 3.70 -6.46
C ILE A 567 34.18 3.46 -5.61
N LEU A 568 32.98 3.55 -6.20
CA LEU A 568 31.69 3.42 -5.52
C LEU A 568 31.54 2.09 -4.77
N GLN A 569 32.05 0.97 -5.29
CA GLN A 569 31.96 -0.32 -4.60
C GLN A 569 32.77 -0.38 -3.29
N ARG A 570 33.70 0.55 -3.06
CA ARG A 570 34.65 0.55 -1.92
C ARG A 570 34.34 1.60 -0.85
N ILE A 571 33.38 2.47 -1.09
CA ILE A 571 33.05 3.56 -0.17
C ILE A 571 32.26 3.04 1.04
N ASN A 572 32.37 3.74 2.15
CA ASN A 572 31.64 3.50 3.38
C ASN A 572 30.62 4.63 3.64
N VAL A 573 29.79 4.49 4.68
CA VAL A 573 28.66 5.39 5.00
C VAL A 573 29.12 6.85 5.16
N GLN A 574 30.30 7.07 5.73
CA GLN A 574 30.91 8.37 6.02
C GLN A 574 31.75 8.96 4.87
N ASP A 575 31.82 8.27 3.73
CA ASP A 575 32.67 8.65 2.60
C ASP A 575 31.98 9.63 1.63
N THR A 576 30.85 10.22 2.03
CA THR A 576 30.13 11.30 1.32
C THR A 576 30.20 12.62 2.09
N THR A 577 29.93 13.72 1.41
CA THR A 577 29.86 15.06 1.99
C THR A 577 29.02 15.97 1.11
N TYR A 578 28.66 17.15 1.63
CA TYR A 578 27.96 18.16 0.85
C TYR A 578 28.92 19.13 0.18
N ALA A 579 28.61 19.46 -1.08
CA ALA A 579 29.30 20.45 -1.90
C ALA A 579 28.26 21.39 -2.53
N PRO A 580 28.64 22.60 -2.96
CA PRO A 580 27.76 23.48 -3.75
C PRO A 580 27.22 22.77 -4.99
N ALA A 581 25.95 23.01 -5.32
CA ALA A 581 25.35 22.54 -6.56
C ALA A 581 25.64 23.53 -7.70
N GLY A 582 26.01 23.03 -8.88
CA GLY A 582 26.46 23.88 -9.98
C GLY A 582 25.35 24.69 -10.67
N ASP A 583 24.13 24.19 -10.71
CA ASP A 583 22.96 24.80 -11.36
C ASP A 583 22.27 25.90 -10.53
N MET A 584 22.46 25.87 -9.21
CA MET A 584 21.96 26.87 -8.24
C MET A 584 23.10 27.37 -7.33
N PHE A 585 24.29 27.49 -7.91
CA PHE A 585 25.53 27.85 -7.21
C PHE A 585 25.41 29.18 -6.45
N GLU A 586 24.82 30.19 -7.08
CA GLU A 586 24.75 31.55 -6.58
C GLU A 586 23.94 31.67 -5.27
N ILE A 587 22.91 30.84 -5.10
CA ILE A 587 22.05 30.82 -3.90
C ILE A 587 22.52 29.83 -2.84
N GLY A 588 23.66 29.16 -3.06
CA GLY A 588 24.28 28.25 -2.10
C GLY A 588 23.59 26.90 -1.95
N ALA A 589 22.81 26.47 -2.96
CA ALA A 589 22.24 25.13 -2.99
C ALA A 589 23.34 24.06 -2.84
N LYS A 590 23.01 22.94 -2.19
CA LYS A 590 23.96 21.87 -1.91
C LYS A 590 23.56 20.58 -2.62
N ALA A 591 24.58 19.79 -2.93
CA ALA A 591 24.45 18.43 -3.42
C ALA A 591 25.37 17.51 -2.61
N GLN A 592 24.89 16.30 -2.32
CA GLN A 592 25.68 15.26 -1.68
C GLN A 592 26.49 14.49 -2.71
N VAL A 593 27.79 14.38 -2.44
CA VAL A 593 28.78 13.84 -3.36
C VAL A 593 29.79 12.96 -2.63
N LEU A 594 30.49 12.14 -3.40
CA LEU A 594 31.64 11.37 -2.93
C LEU A 594 32.74 12.29 -2.36
N LYS A 595 33.28 11.92 -1.21
CA LYS A 595 34.44 12.56 -0.57
C LYS A 595 35.71 11.72 -0.66
N ARG A 596 35.61 10.40 -0.55
CA ARG A 596 36.79 9.54 -0.46
C ARG A 596 37.49 9.39 -1.81
N GLY A 597 38.81 9.61 -1.81
CA GLY A 597 39.66 9.43 -2.98
C GLY A 597 39.54 10.53 -4.03
N VAL A 598 38.82 11.61 -3.75
CA VAL A 598 38.62 12.76 -4.64
C VAL A 598 38.77 14.06 -3.85
N LEU A 599 39.03 15.16 -4.56
CA LEU A 599 39.17 16.52 -4.04
C LEU A 599 38.04 17.45 -4.51
N PHE A 600 37.13 16.96 -5.37
CA PHE A 600 36.00 17.74 -5.88
C PHE A 600 35.24 18.48 -4.78
N PRO A 601 34.80 17.86 -3.65
CA PRO A 601 34.01 18.58 -2.67
C PRO A 601 34.78 19.71 -1.97
N ALA A 602 36.07 19.51 -1.71
CA ALA A 602 36.92 20.54 -1.12
C ALA A 602 37.11 21.71 -2.08
N ARG A 603 37.41 21.42 -3.35
CA ARG A 603 37.57 22.43 -4.41
C ARG A 603 36.27 23.18 -4.68
N ALA A 604 35.15 22.48 -4.74
CA ALA A 604 33.84 23.08 -4.95
C ALA A 604 33.44 24.03 -3.81
N ASN A 605 33.65 23.64 -2.54
CA ASN A 605 33.41 24.53 -1.41
C ASN A 605 34.37 25.74 -1.44
N TRP A 606 35.65 25.54 -1.77
CA TRP A 606 36.60 26.64 -1.91
C TRP A 606 36.17 27.67 -2.96
N LEU A 607 35.72 27.23 -4.13
CA LEU A 607 35.16 28.12 -5.16
C LEU A 607 33.96 28.92 -4.64
N PHE A 608 33.09 28.28 -3.85
CA PHE A 608 31.92 28.96 -3.29
C PHE A 608 32.29 29.97 -2.20
N ASP A 609 33.26 29.65 -1.33
CA ASP A 609 33.74 30.57 -0.30
C ASP A 609 34.37 31.82 -0.94
N LEU A 610 35.17 31.64 -1.98
CA LEU A 610 35.72 32.74 -2.78
C LEU A 610 34.62 33.54 -3.47
N TYR A 611 33.61 32.86 -4.02
CA TYR A 611 32.46 33.52 -4.61
C TYR A 611 31.70 34.36 -3.59
N GLN A 612 31.51 33.90 -2.36
CA GLN A 612 30.82 34.69 -1.33
C GLN A 612 31.66 35.90 -0.90
N TYR A 613 32.98 35.73 -0.76
CA TYR A 613 33.85 36.75 -0.20
C TYR A 613 34.19 37.90 -1.17
N TYR A 614 34.43 37.62 -2.45
CA TYR A 614 34.93 38.61 -3.42
C TYR A 614 33.84 39.12 -4.38
N ALA A 615 33.84 40.39 -4.76
CA ALA A 615 32.87 40.93 -5.71
C ALA A 615 33.19 40.58 -7.18
N SER A 616 34.45 40.26 -7.47
CA SER A 616 34.91 39.87 -8.80
C SER A 616 36.14 38.95 -8.76
N LEU A 617 36.52 38.38 -9.91
CA LEU A 617 37.75 37.59 -10.04
C LEU A 617 39.01 38.42 -9.81
N GLU A 618 38.98 39.69 -10.19
CA GLU A 618 40.13 40.58 -10.12
C GLU A 618 40.54 40.90 -8.67
N GLU A 619 39.59 40.88 -7.72
CA GLU A 619 39.84 41.10 -6.28
C GLU A 619 40.50 39.92 -5.58
N ILE A 620 40.50 38.73 -6.19
CA ILE A 620 41.15 37.54 -5.63
C ILE A 620 42.66 37.70 -5.71
N ASN A 621 43.37 37.39 -4.62
CA ASN A 621 44.83 37.44 -4.55
C ASN A 621 45.50 36.59 -5.66
N GLU A 622 46.59 37.08 -6.25
CA GLU A 622 47.31 36.42 -7.35
C GLU A 622 47.74 34.99 -7.04
N THR A 623 48.23 34.70 -5.83
CA THR A 623 48.62 33.35 -5.42
C THR A 623 47.42 32.41 -5.48
N VAL A 624 46.26 32.85 -5.00
CA VAL A 624 45.01 32.07 -5.05
C VAL A 624 44.54 31.88 -6.49
N LYS A 625 44.61 32.92 -7.34
CA LYS A 625 44.26 32.81 -8.76
C LYS A 625 45.14 31.83 -9.52
N GLN A 626 46.44 31.79 -9.23
CA GLN A 626 47.36 30.80 -9.81
C GLN A 626 47.00 29.39 -9.36
N GLU A 627 46.77 29.17 -8.06
CA GLU A 627 46.38 27.85 -7.55
C GLU A 627 45.05 27.36 -8.15
N LEU A 628 44.07 28.24 -8.32
CA LEU A 628 42.81 27.89 -8.98
C LEU A 628 43.04 27.43 -10.43
N GLN A 629 43.81 28.19 -11.22
CA GLN A 629 44.07 27.87 -12.62
C GLN A 629 44.87 26.57 -12.78
N GLU A 630 45.86 26.34 -11.92
CA GLU A 630 46.72 25.15 -12.01
C GLU A 630 46.08 23.88 -11.43
N ARG A 631 45.43 23.98 -10.25
CA ARG A 631 44.97 22.81 -9.49
C ARG A 631 43.49 22.51 -9.63
N VAL A 632 42.65 23.50 -9.94
CA VAL A 632 41.19 23.35 -10.02
C VAL A 632 40.73 23.34 -11.47
N PHE A 633 40.99 24.42 -12.21
CA PHE A 633 40.56 24.54 -13.61
C PHE A 633 41.48 23.80 -14.57
N LYS A 634 42.76 23.61 -14.20
CA LYS A 634 43.84 23.09 -15.05
C LYS A 634 43.94 23.84 -16.39
N ARG A 635 43.54 25.11 -16.39
CA ARG A 635 43.38 26.03 -17.52
C ARG A 635 43.40 27.47 -17.02
N SER A 636 43.72 28.41 -17.90
CA SER A 636 43.62 29.82 -17.56
C SER A 636 42.16 30.27 -17.44
N PHE A 637 41.89 31.33 -16.69
CA PHE A 637 40.54 31.90 -16.61
C PHE A 637 40.03 32.38 -17.97
N GLU A 638 40.90 32.89 -18.83
CA GLU A 638 40.55 33.31 -20.18
C GLU A 638 40.12 32.12 -21.05
N GLU A 639 40.81 30.98 -20.94
CA GLU A 639 40.43 29.75 -21.65
C GLU A 639 39.08 29.21 -21.16
N VAL A 640 38.88 29.18 -19.84
CA VAL A 640 37.61 28.77 -19.23
C VAL A 640 36.48 29.70 -19.65
N TYR A 641 36.73 31.02 -19.68
CA TYR A 641 35.73 31.99 -20.08
C TYR A 641 35.34 31.84 -21.56
N LYS A 642 36.29 31.56 -22.44
CA LYS A 642 36.00 31.23 -23.85
C LYS A 642 35.09 30.01 -23.99
N ASP A 643 35.31 28.96 -23.19
CA ASP A 643 34.43 27.79 -23.16
C ASP A 643 33.02 28.14 -22.70
N VAL A 644 32.89 29.03 -21.70
CA VAL A 644 31.61 29.53 -21.21
C VAL A 644 30.88 30.30 -22.31
N GLU A 645 31.55 31.23 -23.01
CA GLU A 645 30.97 31.99 -24.11
C GLU A 645 30.51 31.07 -25.26
N ALA A 646 31.33 30.08 -25.61
CA ALA A 646 30.97 29.08 -26.60
C ALA A 646 29.74 28.25 -26.18
N HIS A 647 29.61 27.92 -24.89
CA HIS A 647 28.44 27.19 -24.37
C HIS A 647 27.15 28.01 -24.42
N TYR A 648 27.18 29.30 -24.08
CA TYR A 648 26.00 30.17 -24.20
C TYR A 648 25.57 30.31 -25.67
N SER A 649 26.53 30.55 -26.56
CA SER A 649 26.28 30.60 -28.01
C SER A 649 25.68 29.29 -28.53
N TRP A 650 26.21 28.14 -28.11
CA TRP A 650 25.71 26.82 -28.51
C TRP A 650 24.35 26.47 -27.94
N SER A 651 24.07 26.82 -26.68
CA SER A 651 22.82 26.47 -25.99
C SER A 651 21.63 27.34 -26.39
N GLY A 652 21.86 28.40 -27.18
CA GLY A 652 20.83 29.39 -27.53
C GLY A 652 20.33 30.20 -26.34
N ARG A 653 21.03 30.15 -25.19
CA ARG A 653 20.73 30.96 -24.02
C ARG A 653 21.36 32.33 -24.19
N GLU A 654 20.60 33.37 -23.85
CA GLU A 654 21.10 34.74 -23.85
C GLU A 654 22.29 34.87 -22.88
N ASN A 655 23.35 35.56 -23.31
CA ASN A 655 24.51 35.79 -22.46
C ASN A 655 24.12 36.80 -21.36
N THR A 656 23.88 36.28 -20.17
CA THR A 656 23.39 37.05 -19.00
C THR A 656 24.53 37.61 -18.14
N ILE A 657 25.76 37.57 -18.64
CA ILE A 657 26.95 38.06 -17.93
C ILE A 657 27.04 39.57 -18.10
N HIS A 658 26.48 40.30 -17.14
CA HIS A 658 26.45 41.77 -17.14
C HIS A 658 27.29 42.40 -16.03
N THR A 659 27.75 41.60 -15.06
CA THR A 659 28.53 42.05 -13.91
C THR A 659 29.78 41.21 -13.70
N PRO A 660 30.84 41.76 -13.08
CA PRO A 660 32.04 40.99 -12.73
C PRO A 660 31.75 39.79 -11.82
N LYS A 661 30.77 39.91 -10.92
CA LYS A 661 30.32 38.83 -10.04
C LYS A 661 29.69 37.67 -10.82
N GLN A 662 28.84 37.98 -11.82
CA GLN A 662 28.25 36.97 -12.70
C GLN A 662 29.32 36.29 -13.55
N LYS A 663 30.31 37.04 -14.05
CA LYS A 663 31.45 36.47 -14.78
C LYS A 663 32.21 35.46 -13.91
N MET A 664 32.51 35.82 -12.66
CA MET A 664 33.12 34.92 -11.68
C MET A 664 32.28 33.65 -11.46
N ALA A 665 30.97 33.81 -11.23
CA ALA A 665 30.05 32.68 -11.07
C ALA A 665 30.09 31.73 -12.27
N CYS A 666 30.03 32.25 -13.50
CA CYS A 666 30.05 31.42 -14.71
C CYS A 666 31.36 30.65 -14.88
N ILE A 667 32.51 31.28 -14.60
CA ILE A 667 33.82 30.62 -14.62
C ILE A 667 33.87 29.52 -13.55
N PHE A 668 33.38 29.77 -12.33
CA PHE A 668 33.35 28.77 -11.27
C PHE A 668 32.39 27.61 -11.61
N LYS A 669 31.20 27.91 -12.15
CA LYS A 669 30.20 26.92 -12.59
C LYS A 669 30.71 26.04 -13.73
N TRP A 670 31.63 26.52 -14.56
CA TRP A 670 32.30 25.69 -15.56
C TRP A 670 32.99 24.48 -14.94
N TYR A 671 33.62 24.61 -13.76
CA TYR A 671 34.30 23.50 -13.08
C TYR A 671 33.34 22.34 -12.81
N PHE A 672 32.14 22.63 -12.30
CA PHE A 672 31.10 21.62 -12.03
C PHE A 672 30.66 20.92 -13.32
N GLY A 673 30.29 21.68 -14.35
CA GLY A 673 29.87 21.09 -15.61
C GLY A 673 30.97 20.29 -16.31
N HIS A 674 32.22 20.77 -16.24
CA HIS A 674 33.38 20.10 -16.83
C HIS A 674 33.68 18.79 -16.12
N THR A 675 33.85 18.83 -14.80
CA THR A 675 34.23 17.67 -13.99
C THR A 675 33.18 16.57 -14.01
N LEU A 676 31.89 16.91 -13.99
CA LEU A 676 30.82 15.92 -14.15
C LEU A 676 30.93 15.17 -15.49
N ARG A 677 31.22 15.87 -16.59
CA ARG A 677 31.44 15.22 -17.90
C ARG A 677 32.66 14.31 -17.90
N GLN A 678 33.76 14.71 -17.27
CA GLN A 678 34.95 13.86 -17.16
C GLN A 678 34.71 12.64 -16.28
N THR A 679 33.90 12.79 -15.22
CA THR A 679 33.50 11.72 -14.29
C THR A 679 32.71 10.63 -15.02
N ILE A 680 31.67 11.03 -15.77
CA ILE A 680 30.84 10.10 -16.54
C ILE A 680 31.68 9.35 -17.57
N LYS A 681 32.64 10.03 -18.22
CA LYS A 681 33.57 9.41 -19.16
C LYS A 681 34.66 8.56 -18.52
N GLY A 682 34.90 8.70 -17.21
CA GLY A 682 35.96 8.00 -16.49
C GLY A 682 37.37 8.42 -16.91
N VAL A 683 37.60 9.71 -17.20
CA VAL A 683 38.93 10.18 -17.63
C VAL A 683 39.88 10.23 -16.43
N GLU A 684 40.84 9.30 -16.38
CA GLU A 684 41.74 9.09 -15.24
C GLU A 684 42.54 10.34 -14.83
N GLU A 685 42.92 11.19 -15.78
CA GLU A 685 43.60 12.47 -15.52
C GLU A 685 42.79 13.41 -14.59
N PHE A 686 41.46 13.27 -14.60
CA PHE A 686 40.54 14.04 -13.78
C PHE A 686 40.03 13.26 -12.56
N ARG A 687 40.62 12.12 -12.22
CA ARG A 687 40.17 11.28 -11.10
C ARG A 687 40.03 12.05 -9.78
N THR A 688 40.98 12.94 -9.47
CA THR A 688 40.94 13.79 -8.27
C THR A 688 39.77 14.77 -8.29
N ASP A 689 39.21 15.06 -9.46
CA ASP A 689 38.15 16.04 -9.67
C ASP A 689 36.79 15.37 -9.92
N PHE A 690 36.69 14.04 -9.78
CA PHE A 690 35.43 13.37 -10.06
C PHE A 690 34.29 13.86 -9.17
N GLN A 691 33.25 14.38 -9.82
CA GLN A 691 31.99 14.78 -9.23
C GLN A 691 31.02 13.60 -9.28
N VAL A 692 31.08 12.74 -8.26
CA VAL A 692 30.20 11.57 -8.15
C VAL A 692 29.06 11.89 -7.18
N GLN A 693 27.85 12.06 -7.72
CA GLN A 693 26.64 12.26 -6.92
C GLN A 693 26.21 10.94 -6.28
N THR A 694 26.45 10.80 -4.98
CA THR A 694 26.13 9.58 -4.23
C THR A 694 25.92 9.92 -2.75
N GLY A 695 25.10 9.13 -2.07
CA GLY A 695 24.77 9.31 -0.66
C GLY A 695 25.21 8.13 0.22
N PRO A 696 24.96 8.19 1.54
CA PRO A 696 25.39 7.18 2.51
C PRO A 696 24.78 5.80 2.24
N ALA A 697 23.65 5.75 1.52
CA ALA A 697 22.99 4.52 1.08
C ALA A 697 23.92 3.58 0.30
N MET A 698 24.84 4.12 -0.53
CA MET A 698 25.82 3.31 -1.25
C MET A 698 26.84 2.68 -0.29
N GLY A 699 27.30 3.44 0.70
CA GLY A 699 28.20 2.94 1.75
C GLY A 699 27.54 1.85 2.60
N ALA A 700 26.27 2.04 2.98
CA ALA A 700 25.48 1.07 3.73
C ALA A 700 25.27 -0.22 2.93
N PHE A 701 24.91 -0.11 1.64
CA PHE A 701 24.83 -1.24 0.72
C PHE A 701 26.14 -2.02 0.66
N ASN A 702 27.29 -1.33 0.51
CA ASN A 702 28.60 -1.98 0.47
C ASN A 702 28.90 -2.77 1.75
N GLN A 703 28.49 -2.27 2.92
CA GLN A 703 28.64 -3.02 4.17
C GLN A 703 27.73 -4.26 4.21
N TRP A 704 26.49 -4.13 3.75
CA TRP A 704 25.53 -5.25 3.70
C TRP A 704 25.99 -6.39 2.76
N VAL A 705 26.59 -6.05 1.61
CA VAL A 705 27.02 -7.06 0.63
C VAL A 705 28.46 -7.54 0.79
N LYS A 706 29.20 -7.03 1.78
CA LYS A 706 30.60 -7.37 2.03
C LYS A 706 30.77 -8.88 2.27
N GLY A 707 31.77 -9.48 1.63
CA GLY A 707 32.05 -10.92 1.69
C GLY A 707 31.13 -11.78 0.83
N THR A 708 30.16 -11.19 0.11
CA THR A 708 29.30 -11.89 -0.85
C THR A 708 29.80 -11.67 -2.28
N HIS A 709 29.24 -12.41 -3.25
CA HIS A 709 29.56 -12.20 -4.67
C HIS A 709 29.22 -10.77 -5.17
N LEU A 710 28.28 -10.08 -4.52
CA LEU A 710 27.89 -8.69 -4.83
C LEU A 710 28.90 -7.65 -4.34
N GLU A 711 29.98 -8.04 -3.66
CA GLU A 711 31.06 -7.11 -3.29
C GLU A 711 31.67 -6.45 -4.54
N SER A 712 31.85 -7.20 -5.63
CA SER A 712 32.27 -6.66 -6.93
C SER A 712 31.09 -6.09 -7.70
N TRP A 713 31.23 -4.88 -8.23
CA TRP A 713 30.18 -4.26 -9.06
C TRP A 713 29.90 -5.02 -10.37
N HIS A 714 30.84 -5.83 -10.84
CA HIS A 714 30.65 -6.68 -12.02
C HIS A 714 29.53 -7.72 -11.83
N ASN A 715 29.16 -8.02 -10.59
CA ASN A 715 28.07 -8.94 -10.25
C ASN A 715 26.81 -8.19 -9.78
N ARG A 716 26.83 -6.86 -9.76
CA ARG A 716 25.72 -6.03 -9.29
C ARG A 716 24.77 -5.74 -10.44
N HIS A 717 23.73 -6.55 -10.57
CA HIS A 717 22.62 -6.28 -11.48
C HIS A 717 21.52 -5.51 -10.74
N VAL A 718 21.00 -4.47 -11.38
CA VAL A 718 20.03 -3.55 -10.76
C VAL A 718 18.75 -4.26 -10.27
N ASP A 719 18.27 -5.24 -11.03
CA ASP A 719 17.08 -6.03 -10.71
C ASP A 719 17.35 -7.03 -9.59
N ASP A 720 18.50 -7.72 -9.62
CA ASP A 720 18.88 -8.67 -8.56
C ASP A 720 19.02 -7.96 -7.20
N ILE A 721 19.61 -6.76 -7.19
CA ILE A 721 19.70 -5.92 -6.00
C ILE A 721 18.31 -5.54 -5.50
N ALA A 722 17.43 -5.07 -6.39
CA ALA A 722 16.07 -4.68 -6.03
C ALA A 722 15.27 -5.84 -5.42
N VAL A 723 15.30 -7.02 -6.06
CA VAL A 723 14.65 -8.24 -5.57
C VAL A 723 15.18 -8.60 -4.19
N ARG A 724 16.51 -8.59 -4.00
CA ARG A 724 17.12 -8.95 -2.72
C ARG A 724 16.77 -7.96 -1.62
N ILE A 725 16.76 -6.64 -1.89
CA ILE A 725 16.32 -5.63 -0.92
C ILE A 725 14.88 -5.89 -0.50
N MET A 726 13.97 -6.12 -1.46
CA MET A 726 12.56 -6.38 -1.15
C MET A 726 12.37 -7.66 -0.36
N LYS A 727 13.07 -8.74 -0.73
CA LYS A 727 12.99 -10.04 -0.06
C LYS A 727 13.50 -9.97 1.36
N ASP A 728 14.74 -9.51 1.53
CA ASP A 728 15.38 -9.47 2.84
C ASP A 728 14.66 -8.45 3.76
N ALA A 729 14.03 -7.40 3.21
CA ALA A 729 13.20 -6.47 4.00
C ALA A 729 11.94 -7.15 4.54
N ALA A 730 11.30 -8.00 3.73
CA ALA A 730 10.14 -8.78 4.13
C ALA A 730 10.52 -9.81 5.21
N ASP A 731 11.67 -10.46 5.06
CA ASP A 731 12.24 -11.38 6.06
C ASP A 731 12.54 -10.65 7.39
N ILE A 732 13.09 -9.44 7.33
CA ILE A 732 13.35 -8.62 8.52
C ILE A 732 12.05 -8.25 9.23
N LEU A 733 11.03 -7.81 8.49
CA LEU A 733 9.75 -7.44 9.09
C LEU A 733 9.03 -8.66 9.68
N THR A 734 9.04 -9.77 8.95
CA THR A 734 8.62 -11.10 9.43
C THR A 734 9.30 -11.39 10.77
N PHE A 735 10.63 -11.40 10.82
CA PHE A 735 11.37 -11.69 12.03
C PHE A 735 11.04 -10.72 13.17
N ARG A 736 11.05 -9.41 12.92
CA ARG A 736 10.83 -8.37 13.95
C ARG A 736 9.42 -8.42 14.53
N ILE A 737 8.40 -8.53 13.68
CA ILE A 737 7.02 -8.60 14.12
C ILE A 737 6.81 -9.86 14.96
N ASN A 738 7.34 -11.00 14.51
CA ASN A 738 7.27 -12.22 15.30
C ASN A 738 8.00 -12.11 16.63
N SER A 739 9.17 -11.47 16.67
CA SER A 739 9.87 -11.24 17.95
C SER A 739 9.04 -10.40 18.91
N TYR A 740 8.32 -9.37 18.46
CA TYR A 740 7.46 -8.57 19.35
C TYR A 740 6.22 -9.30 19.85
N LEU A 741 5.73 -10.26 19.07
CA LEU A 741 4.52 -11.01 19.40
C LEU A 741 4.83 -12.22 20.29
N TYR A 742 6.04 -12.77 20.21
CA TYR A 742 6.35 -14.13 20.66
C TYR A 742 7.62 -14.27 21.50
N GLU A 743 8.46 -13.23 21.60
CA GLU A 743 9.58 -13.11 22.55
C GLU A 743 9.30 -11.98 23.56
#